data_AF-F6GVP3-F1
#
_entry.id   AF-F6GVP3-F1
#
_cell.length_a   1.000
_cell.length_b   1.000
_cell.length_c   1.000
_cell.angle_alpha   90.00
_cell.angle_beta   90.00
_cell.angle_gamma   90.00
#
_symmetry.space_group_name_H-M   'P 1'
#
loop_
_entity.id
_entity.type
_entity.pdbx_description
1 polymer ?
#
loop_
_entity_poly.entity_id
_entity_poly.type
_entity_poly.pdbx_seq_one_letter_code
_entity_poly.pdbx_strand_id
1 'polypeptide(L)'
;MANTTISAQMQQSVSNRLMSASLIDNPIMNQIHSIHASDGCSRHIDMKPLLRFTENILQNALPTTIDTPATPQEAQTQLNELLEDYDGHYDFLKLYLAQIIKRTSCKISCTCGQSAYAATLEVFKTLSSFTWETKVVLALAAFSVTYGKFWLVAQPSSTNLLAKSIAILEQLPDMLADKEPWKPKFEAPSNLIKTILKVTKCVVEFWELLSEYMTDGRGMPTAAAHIPTAVYWTIHGMVVCTKRTMCLTDMGQEDIDQTMEDWYLSSLDHKLSQIHDYLKEQLAVCRQHIRERREIEAYKMIEHLLKTPQIDNMKILGALICAKAEQLPLFDGLNKKRARLDVLWKKNVLLFISELEVPYQELSILEKMYLESRQDPTKEESQYEVVWLPVVDGSTPRNEEKDRHFETQKALMTWYAVFHPSLLETAAIKYIKEVWGFNKRPMLVALDPMGRVVNPNAIHMIYIWGPTVAFPFSKSREEGLWKEVTWGIELLAAAIHPMIVDWISEGKYICLYGGDDIEWIQRFTDVAKAVESAADIKLEMLYVGKSNLREKVRKNNDSIAQENLSHVLPDLSSVWFFWARLESMWHSKVQHGGENAERDPIMQEIVSMLSFDGGDHGWAVFGRGWGEMSQMTKAKGDTIVGCLRDYHVWKNNIATKGFVGAVNDYLPQLHTPHHCNRLVLPGTTGRTPDRVACAECGRPMEKFIMYRCCTD
;
A
#
# COMPACT_ATOMS: atom_id res chain seq x y z
N MET A 1 26.28 10.18 12.39
CA MET A 1 25.39 9.26 13.14
C MET A 1 25.24 7.87 12.49
N ALA A 2 25.65 7.63 11.24
CA ALA A 2 25.55 6.30 10.60
C ALA A 2 26.66 5.30 11.01
N ASN A 3 27.89 5.77 11.29
CA ASN A 3 29.02 4.87 11.61
C ASN A 3 28.95 4.25 13.01
N THR A 4 28.29 4.90 13.97
CA THR A 4 28.14 4.39 15.34
C THR A 4 27.09 3.27 15.42
N THR A 5 26.06 3.31 14.59
CA THR A 5 24.98 2.30 14.53
C THR A 5 25.47 0.98 13.93
N ILE A 6 26.33 1.04 12.90
CA ILE A 6 26.91 -0.15 12.26
C ILE A 6 27.89 -0.87 13.20
N SER A 7 28.69 -0.11 13.98
CA SER A 7 29.59 -0.66 15.00
C SER A 7 28.84 -1.36 16.13
N ALA A 8 27.73 -0.77 16.61
CA ALA A 8 26.89 -1.38 17.63
C ALA A 8 26.20 -2.65 17.12
N GLN A 9 25.65 -2.63 15.90
CA GLN A 9 25.05 -3.82 15.26
C GLN A 9 26.07 -4.93 15.01
N MET A 10 27.30 -4.61 14.60
CA MET A 10 28.37 -5.60 14.44
C MET A 10 28.77 -6.23 15.78
N GLN A 11 28.96 -5.44 16.84
CA GLN A 11 29.28 -5.94 18.18
C GLN A 11 28.17 -6.80 18.77
N GLN A 12 26.90 -6.43 18.56
CA GLN A 12 25.73 -7.20 18.98
C GLN A 12 25.63 -8.52 18.18
N SER A 13 25.91 -8.50 16.88
CA SER A 13 25.94 -9.72 16.05
C SER A 13 27.06 -10.70 16.44
N VAL A 14 28.22 -10.19 16.86
CA VAL A 14 29.36 -11.01 17.32
C VAL A 14 29.06 -11.60 18.71
N SER A 15 28.46 -10.82 19.61
CA SER A 15 27.98 -11.30 20.92
C SER A 15 26.90 -12.37 20.76
N ASN A 16 25.93 -12.16 19.88
CA ASN A 16 24.87 -13.13 19.57
C ASN A 16 25.43 -14.42 18.93
N ARG A 17 26.48 -14.33 18.09
CA ARG A 17 27.18 -15.51 17.53
C ARG A 17 27.95 -16.30 18.59
N LEU A 18 28.67 -15.62 19.48
CA LEU A 18 29.39 -16.25 20.60
C LEU A 18 28.42 -16.91 21.60
N MET A 19 27.26 -16.30 21.84
CA MET A 19 26.17 -16.89 22.63
C MET A 19 25.54 -18.09 21.94
N SER A 20 25.29 -18.05 20.62
CA SER A 20 24.74 -19.19 19.86
C SER A 20 25.63 -20.44 19.93
N ALA A 21 26.95 -20.27 19.86
CA ALA A 21 27.89 -21.38 19.97
C ALA A 21 27.93 -21.99 21.39
N SER A 22 27.87 -21.16 22.44
CA SER A 22 27.88 -21.66 23.82
C SER A 22 26.55 -22.29 24.28
N LEU A 23 25.45 -21.97 23.59
CA LEU A 23 24.11 -22.53 23.85
C LEU A 23 23.88 -23.90 23.17
N ILE A 24 24.55 -24.18 22.05
CA ILE A 24 24.36 -25.39 21.25
C ILE A 24 25.40 -26.47 21.59
N ASP A 25 26.68 -26.11 21.74
CA ASP A 25 27.78 -27.07 22.00
C ASP A 25 27.96 -27.35 23.50
N ASN A 26 26.95 -27.98 24.10
CA ASN A 26 27.03 -28.47 25.47
C ASN A 26 26.82 -29.99 25.49
N PRO A 27 27.66 -30.80 26.14
CA PRO A 27 27.46 -32.25 26.27
C PRO A 27 26.07 -32.62 26.84
N ILE A 28 25.48 -31.73 27.64
CA ILE A 28 24.11 -31.84 28.14
C ILE A 28 23.09 -31.84 26.99
N MET A 29 23.25 -30.98 25.99
CA MET A 29 22.32 -30.89 24.86
C MET A 29 22.35 -32.15 23.99
N ASN A 30 23.52 -32.76 23.79
CA ASN A 30 23.63 -34.04 23.10
C ASN A 30 22.85 -35.15 23.81
N GLN A 31 22.91 -35.18 25.15
CA GLN A 31 22.13 -36.12 25.95
C GLN A 31 20.62 -35.86 25.83
N ILE A 32 20.20 -34.59 25.92
CA ILE A 32 18.80 -34.18 25.76
C ILE A 32 18.25 -34.52 24.36
N HIS A 33 19.05 -34.32 23.31
CA HIS A 33 18.70 -34.71 21.95
C HIS A 33 18.56 -36.23 21.81
N SER A 34 19.40 -37.03 22.47
CA SER A 34 19.28 -38.49 22.48
C SER A 34 18.03 -39.01 23.19
N ILE A 35 17.50 -38.25 24.16
CA ILE A 35 16.27 -38.59 24.89
C ILE A 35 15.02 -38.23 24.08
N HIS A 36 15.12 -37.25 23.18
CA HIS A 36 14.02 -36.88 22.31
C HIS A 36 13.80 -37.97 21.25
N ALA A 37 12.58 -38.50 21.18
CA ALA A 37 12.20 -39.44 20.13
C ALA A 37 12.34 -38.77 18.75
N SER A 38 13.31 -39.21 17.95
CA SER A 38 13.66 -38.65 16.62
C SER A 38 12.76 -39.18 15.50
N ASP A 39 11.88 -40.11 15.82
CA ASP A 39 10.87 -40.68 14.95
C ASP A 39 9.78 -39.64 14.73
N GLY A 40 9.58 -39.23 13.47
CA GLY A 40 8.73 -38.11 13.02
C GLY A 40 7.22 -38.20 13.34
N CYS A 41 6.84 -38.94 14.37
CA CYS A 41 5.52 -39.01 14.99
C CYS A 41 5.49 -38.33 16.38
N SER A 42 6.28 -37.27 16.58
CA SER A 42 6.13 -36.41 17.78
C SER A 42 4.70 -35.89 17.86
N ARG A 43 4.00 -36.15 18.98
CA ARG A 43 2.59 -35.76 19.13
C ARG A 43 2.50 -34.25 19.34
N HIS A 44 1.98 -33.55 18.34
CA HIS A 44 1.58 -32.15 18.46
C HIS A 44 0.19 -32.07 19.08
N ILE A 45 0.03 -31.24 20.09
CA ILE A 45 -1.25 -30.90 20.72
C ILE A 45 -1.28 -29.38 20.79
N ASP A 46 -2.41 -28.75 20.46
CA ASP A 46 -2.53 -27.30 20.69
C ASP A 46 -2.44 -27.04 22.20
N MET A 47 -1.44 -26.28 22.63
CA MET A 47 -1.09 -26.04 24.02
C MET A 47 -1.52 -24.66 24.52
N LYS A 48 -2.14 -23.82 23.67
CA LYS A 48 -2.59 -22.47 24.05
C LYS A 48 -3.61 -22.47 25.20
N PRO A 49 -4.68 -23.29 25.18
CA PRO A 49 -5.65 -23.31 26.28
C PRO A 49 -5.00 -23.75 27.60
N LEU A 50 -4.14 -24.79 27.56
CA LEU A 50 -3.39 -25.22 28.74
C LEU A 50 -2.42 -24.14 29.24
N LEU A 51 -1.66 -23.49 28.36
CA LEU A 51 -0.72 -22.43 28.73
C LEU A 51 -1.44 -21.27 29.45
N ARG A 52 -2.60 -20.82 28.93
CA ARG A 52 -3.44 -19.80 29.59
C ARG A 52 -3.88 -20.23 30.99
N PHE A 53 -4.31 -21.49 31.14
CA PHE A 53 -4.72 -22.03 32.44
C PHE A 53 -3.55 -22.07 33.44
N THR A 54 -2.35 -22.47 32.99
CA THR A 54 -1.15 -22.49 33.83
C THR A 54 -0.68 -21.10 34.24
N GLU A 55 -0.78 -20.13 33.33
CA GLU A 55 -0.47 -18.74 33.62
C GLU A 55 -1.40 -18.17 34.69
N ASN A 56 -2.71 -18.46 34.61
CA ASN A 56 -3.66 -18.04 35.62
C ASN A 56 -3.32 -18.60 37.02
N ILE A 57 -2.91 -19.87 37.12
CA ILE A 57 -2.46 -20.46 38.39
C ILE A 57 -1.24 -19.72 38.94
N LEU A 58 -0.22 -19.48 38.10
CA LEU A 58 1.03 -18.86 38.54
C LEU A 58 0.89 -17.37 38.88
N GLN A 59 0.03 -16.64 38.17
CA GLN A 59 -0.28 -15.22 38.48
C GLN A 59 -0.98 -15.06 39.82
N ASN A 60 -1.92 -15.96 40.14
CA ASN A 60 -2.61 -15.97 41.44
C ASN A 60 -1.74 -16.50 42.59
N ALA A 61 -0.72 -17.31 42.28
CA ALA A 61 0.23 -17.84 43.27
C ALA A 61 1.40 -16.89 43.60
N LEU A 62 1.54 -15.73 42.95
CA LEU A 62 2.62 -14.77 43.21
C LEU A 62 2.31 -13.88 44.44
N PRO A 63 3.28 -13.64 45.36
CA PRO A 63 3.04 -12.89 46.60
C PRO A 63 2.76 -11.38 46.45
N THR A 64 2.89 -10.81 45.23
CA THR A 64 2.75 -9.36 44.95
C THR A 64 1.35 -8.88 44.56
N THR A 65 0.36 -9.75 44.36
CA THR A 65 -0.98 -9.38 43.81
C THR A 65 -2.00 -8.89 44.84
N ILE A 66 -1.57 -8.47 46.04
CA ILE A 66 -2.48 -8.12 47.15
C ILE A 66 -3.11 -6.72 47.01
N ASP A 67 -2.61 -5.83 46.15
CA ASP A 67 -3.03 -4.42 46.14
C ASP A 67 -4.11 -4.03 45.12
N THR A 68 -4.68 -4.99 44.37
CA THR A 68 -5.87 -4.73 43.53
C THR A 68 -6.82 -5.92 43.57
N PRO A 69 -7.87 -5.91 44.41
CA PRO A 69 -8.90 -6.93 44.35
C PRO A 69 -9.70 -6.72 43.05
N ALA A 70 -9.54 -7.63 42.08
CA ALA A 70 -10.53 -7.81 41.03
C ALA A 70 -11.88 -8.10 41.71
N THR A 71 -12.99 -7.58 41.18
CA THR A 71 -14.29 -7.89 41.78
C THR A 71 -14.54 -9.40 41.67
N PRO A 72 -15.14 -10.07 42.68
CA PRO A 72 -15.34 -11.52 42.68
C PRO A 72 -16.07 -12.05 41.43
N GLN A 73 -16.89 -11.19 40.82
CA GLN A 73 -17.69 -11.50 39.64
C GLN A 73 -16.87 -11.48 38.34
N GLU A 74 -15.90 -10.56 38.20
CA GLU A 74 -14.98 -10.51 37.04
C GLU A 74 -14.02 -11.69 37.05
N ALA A 75 -13.46 -12.04 38.22
CA ALA A 75 -12.57 -13.19 38.37
C ALA A 75 -13.28 -14.52 38.09
N GLN A 76 -14.55 -14.65 38.50
CA GLN A 76 -15.37 -15.83 38.21
C GLN A 76 -15.72 -15.95 36.72
N THR A 77 -16.00 -14.83 36.05
CA THR A 77 -16.32 -14.81 34.62
C THR A 77 -15.10 -15.21 33.79
N GLN A 78 -13.93 -14.65 34.07
CA GLN A 78 -12.66 -15.02 33.41
C GLN A 78 -12.31 -16.50 33.61
N LEU A 79 -12.55 -17.05 34.80
CA LEU A 79 -12.32 -18.47 35.08
C LEU A 79 -13.27 -19.38 34.30
N ASN A 80 -14.55 -19.01 34.20
CA ASN A 80 -15.54 -19.77 33.44
C ASN A 80 -15.20 -19.81 31.94
N GLU A 81 -14.78 -18.68 31.36
CA GLU A 81 -14.32 -18.61 29.96
C GLU A 81 -13.10 -19.51 29.70
N LEU A 82 -12.12 -19.53 30.63
CA LEU A 82 -10.96 -20.41 30.53
C LEU A 82 -11.33 -21.89 30.65
N LEU A 83 -12.32 -22.23 31.48
CA LEU A 83 -12.81 -23.60 31.65
C LEU A 83 -13.54 -24.09 30.39
N GLU A 84 -14.37 -23.24 29.77
CA GLU A 84 -15.03 -23.56 28.51
C GLU A 84 -14.03 -23.77 27.36
N ASP A 85 -13.00 -22.92 27.25
CA ASP A 85 -11.92 -23.05 26.25
C ASP A 85 -11.12 -24.35 26.46
N TYR A 86 -10.77 -24.66 27.71
CA TYR A 86 -10.03 -25.87 28.08
C TYR A 86 -10.87 -27.15 27.85
N ASP A 87 -12.13 -27.12 28.25
CA ASP A 87 -13.02 -28.27 28.14
C ASP A 87 -13.33 -28.59 26.68
N GLY A 88 -13.70 -27.58 25.89
CA GLY A 88 -13.97 -27.74 24.46
C GLY A 88 -12.78 -28.25 23.65
N HIS A 89 -11.54 -27.87 24.00
CA HIS A 89 -10.33 -28.30 23.28
C HIS A 89 -9.81 -29.68 23.72
N TYR A 90 -10.03 -30.10 24.97
CA TYR A 90 -9.40 -31.30 25.51
C TYR A 90 -10.37 -32.40 25.96
N ASP A 91 -11.68 -32.30 25.75
CA ASP A 91 -12.68 -33.27 26.24
C ASP A 91 -12.24 -34.76 26.12
N PHE A 92 -11.65 -35.16 24.99
CA PHE A 92 -11.17 -36.53 24.76
C PHE A 92 -9.74 -36.82 25.27
N LEU A 93 -8.94 -35.79 25.55
CA LEU A 93 -7.54 -35.88 26.01
C LEU A 93 -7.35 -35.52 27.50
N LYS A 94 -8.38 -35.02 28.19
CA LYS A 94 -8.33 -34.56 29.58
C LYS A 94 -7.66 -35.56 30.52
N LEU A 95 -8.11 -36.81 30.52
CA LEU A 95 -7.57 -37.86 31.40
C LEU A 95 -6.11 -38.18 31.07
N TYR A 96 -5.75 -38.18 29.78
CA TYR A 96 -4.40 -38.44 29.31
C TYR A 96 -3.43 -37.31 29.72
N LEU A 97 -3.80 -36.06 29.48
CA LEU A 97 -3.02 -34.88 29.89
C LEU A 97 -2.88 -34.81 31.42
N ALA A 98 -3.96 -35.04 32.17
CA ALA A 98 -3.93 -35.06 33.63
C ALA A 98 -2.96 -36.12 34.18
N GLN A 99 -2.93 -37.32 33.58
CA GLN A 99 -1.97 -38.36 33.96
C GLN A 99 -0.51 -37.94 33.70
N ILE A 100 -0.24 -37.29 32.56
CA ILE A 100 1.10 -36.81 32.22
C ILE A 100 1.53 -35.68 33.15
N ILE A 101 0.66 -34.69 33.38
CA ILE A 101 0.91 -33.57 34.29
C ILE A 101 1.18 -34.11 35.70
N LYS A 102 0.39 -35.10 36.17
CA LYS A 102 0.62 -35.73 37.47
C LYS A 102 1.97 -36.44 37.56
N ARG A 103 2.32 -37.27 36.57
CA ARG A 103 3.62 -37.97 36.52
C ARG A 103 4.79 -36.99 36.50
N THR A 104 4.67 -35.94 35.68
CA THR A 104 5.68 -34.89 35.55
C THR A 104 5.82 -34.09 36.84
N SER A 105 4.70 -33.75 37.50
CA SER A 105 4.67 -33.05 38.78
C SER A 105 5.40 -33.87 39.86
N CYS A 106 5.15 -35.18 39.92
CA CYS A 106 5.91 -36.07 40.81
C CYS A 106 7.42 -36.05 40.53
N LYS A 107 7.84 -36.03 39.25
CA LYS A 107 9.27 -35.95 38.89
C LYS A 107 9.91 -34.60 39.25
N ILE A 108 9.15 -33.51 39.15
CA ILE A 108 9.60 -32.18 39.56
C ILE A 108 9.68 -32.08 41.10
N SER A 109 8.75 -32.69 41.83
CA SER A 109 8.69 -32.61 43.30
C SER A 109 9.60 -33.60 44.04
N CYS A 110 9.85 -34.79 43.50
CA CYS A 110 10.67 -35.83 44.13
C CYS A 110 12.17 -35.53 44.01
N THR A 111 12.64 -34.46 44.66
CA THR A 111 14.05 -34.05 44.66
C THR A 111 14.85 -34.58 45.86
N CYS A 112 14.24 -35.42 46.71
CA CYS A 112 14.87 -36.02 47.90
C CYS A 112 16.21 -36.70 47.56
N GLY A 113 17.33 -36.00 47.80
CA GLY A 113 18.69 -36.48 47.58
C GLY A 113 19.22 -36.48 46.13
N GLN A 114 18.44 -36.01 45.14
CA GLN A 114 18.88 -35.95 43.73
C GLN A 114 19.29 -34.54 43.30
N SER A 115 20.26 -34.43 42.37
CA SER A 115 20.64 -33.14 41.79
C SER A 115 19.52 -32.60 40.88
N ALA A 116 19.39 -31.27 40.78
CA ALA A 116 18.40 -30.63 39.89
C ALA A 116 18.57 -31.07 38.42
N TYR A 117 19.80 -31.37 38.02
CA TYR A 117 20.13 -31.94 36.71
C TYR A 117 19.45 -33.31 36.50
N ALA A 118 19.57 -34.24 37.45
CA ALA A 118 19.00 -35.57 37.33
C ALA A 118 17.46 -35.54 37.25
N ALA A 119 16.82 -34.69 38.07
CA ALA A 119 15.37 -34.48 38.02
C ALA A 119 14.93 -33.86 36.68
N THR A 120 15.70 -32.93 36.12
CA THR A 120 15.45 -32.35 34.79
C THR A 120 15.46 -33.43 33.70
N LEU A 121 16.46 -34.33 33.72
CA LEU A 121 16.53 -35.45 32.76
C LEU A 121 15.33 -36.40 32.87
N GLU A 122 14.85 -36.69 34.08
CA GLU A 122 13.67 -37.54 34.29
C GLU A 122 12.39 -36.91 33.74
N VAL A 123 12.25 -35.59 33.83
CA VAL A 123 11.17 -34.84 33.17
C VAL A 123 11.25 -35.01 31.65
N PHE A 124 12.44 -34.84 31.05
CA PHE A 124 12.63 -35.03 29.60
C PHE A 124 12.34 -36.45 29.13
N LYS A 125 12.72 -37.48 29.90
CA LYS A 125 12.38 -38.87 29.60
C LYS A 125 10.86 -39.10 29.61
N THR A 126 10.17 -38.53 30.60
CA THR A 126 8.71 -38.61 30.73
C THR A 126 7.99 -37.96 29.55
N LEU A 127 8.56 -36.87 29.01
CA LEU A 127 7.99 -36.08 27.93
C LEU A 127 8.65 -36.36 26.55
N SER A 128 9.41 -37.45 26.42
CA SER A 128 10.26 -37.75 25.25
C SER A 128 9.53 -37.80 23.91
N SER A 129 8.28 -38.27 23.91
CA SER A 129 7.40 -38.44 22.74
C SER A 129 6.69 -37.17 22.27
N PHE A 130 6.87 -36.06 22.98
CA PHE A 130 6.25 -34.77 22.66
C PHE A 130 7.22 -33.84 21.91
N THR A 131 6.66 -32.94 21.12
CA THR A 131 7.37 -31.82 20.50
C THR A 131 7.90 -30.83 21.56
N TRP A 132 8.92 -30.04 21.26
CA TRP A 132 9.63 -29.20 22.24
C TRP A 132 8.72 -28.18 22.94
N GLU A 133 7.85 -27.52 22.19
CA GLU A 133 6.83 -26.60 22.69
C GLU A 133 5.83 -27.32 23.62
N THR A 134 5.45 -28.55 23.28
CA THR A 134 4.58 -29.35 24.13
C THR A 134 5.28 -29.76 25.44
N LYS A 135 6.56 -30.15 25.36
CA LYS A 135 7.33 -30.51 26.57
C LYS A 135 7.38 -29.35 27.56
N VAL A 136 7.66 -28.13 27.10
CA VAL A 136 7.79 -26.97 27.98
C VAL A 136 6.44 -26.57 28.60
N VAL A 137 5.32 -26.64 27.86
CA VAL A 137 4.00 -26.32 28.42
C VAL A 137 3.52 -27.39 29.41
N LEU A 138 3.74 -28.69 29.12
CA LEU A 138 3.40 -29.77 30.06
C LEU A 138 4.25 -29.71 31.34
N ALA A 139 5.54 -29.39 31.21
CA ALA A 139 6.40 -29.17 32.37
C ALA A 139 5.96 -27.92 33.17
N LEU A 140 5.59 -26.83 32.49
CA LEU A 140 5.04 -25.62 33.12
C LEU A 140 3.73 -25.94 33.86
N ALA A 141 2.85 -26.74 33.29
CA ALA A 141 1.60 -27.16 33.93
C ALA A 141 1.85 -28.03 35.17
N ALA A 142 2.79 -28.96 35.08
CA ALA A 142 3.21 -29.76 36.22
C ALA A 142 3.83 -28.90 37.34
N PHE A 143 4.68 -27.94 36.96
CA PHE A 143 5.26 -26.95 37.87
C PHE A 143 4.19 -26.07 38.51
N SER A 144 3.23 -25.56 37.75
CA SER A 144 2.16 -24.70 38.26
C SER A 144 1.24 -25.43 39.24
N VAL A 145 0.98 -26.72 39.03
CA VAL A 145 0.25 -27.55 40.01
C VAL A 145 1.03 -27.68 41.31
N THR A 146 2.33 -27.94 41.25
CA THR A 146 3.18 -28.07 42.45
C THR A 146 3.27 -26.74 43.19
N TYR A 147 3.57 -25.65 42.48
CA TYR A 147 3.73 -24.31 43.04
C TYR A 147 2.40 -23.73 43.54
N GLY A 148 1.31 -23.92 42.79
CA GLY A 148 -0.03 -23.48 43.16
C GLY A 148 -0.57 -24.21 44.39
N LYS A 149 -0.31 -25.51 44.55
CA LYS A 149 -0.67 -26.26 45.78
C LYS A 149 0.04 -25.70 47.00
N PHE A 150 1.34 -25.43 46.88
CA PHE A 150 2.12 -24.79 47.95
C PHE A 150 1.49 -23.46 48.37
N TRP A 151 1.22 -22.56 47.42
CA TRP A 151 0.61 -21.27 47.74
C TRP A 151 -0.86 -21.37 48.18
N LEU A 152 -1.63 -22.36 47.73
CA LEU A 152 -2.99 -22.58 48.23
C LEU A 152 -3.01 -22.88 49.74
N VAL A 153 -1.98 -23.59 50.23
CA VAL A 153 -1.80 -23.91 51.66
C VAL A 153 -1.10 -22.76 52.40
N ALA A 154 -0.16 -22.05 51.76
CA ALA A 154 0.62 -20.97 52.36
C ALA A 154 -0.05 -19.58 52.35
N GLN A 155 -0.99 -19.30 51.44
CA GLN A 155 -1.71 -18.01 51.30
C GLN A 155 -2.95 -17.77 52.21
N PRO A 156 -3.55 -18.73 52.98
CA PRO A 156 -4.81 -18.44 53.65
C PRO A 156 -4.75 -17.17 54.49
N SER A 157 -5.51 -16.17 54.06
CA SER A 157 -6.19 -15.27 54.97
C SER A 157 -6.83 -16.15 56.06
N SER A 158 -6.81 -15.66 57.30
CA SER A 158 -7.03 -16.37 58.56
C SER A 158 -8.30 -17.26 58.72
N THR A 159 -9.06 -17.50 57.66
CA THR A 159 -10.40 -18.09 57.58
C THR A 159 -10.48 -19.55 57.07
N ASN A 160 -9.49 -20.10 56.34
CA ASN A 160 -9.59 -21.49 55.84
C ASN A 160 -8.99 -22.52 56.82
N LEU A 161 -9.86 -23.22 57.56
CA LEU A 161 -9.47 -24.24 58.55
C LEU A 161 -8.75 -25.45 57.92
N LEU A 162 -9.15 -25.88 56.72
CA LEU A 162 -8.54 -27.02 56.04
C LEU A 162 -7.09 -26.73 55.65
N ALA A 163 -6.85 -25.55 55.07
CA ALA A 163 -5.50 -25.13 54.68
C ALA A 163 -4.58 -24.99 55.91
N LYS A 164 -5.11 -24.47 57.04
CA LYS A 164 -4.38 -24.44 58.32
C LYS A 164 -3.98 -25.83 58.82
N SER A 165 -4.90 -26.81 58.79
CA SER A 165 -4.59 -28.18 59.20
C SER A 165 -3.53 -28.85 58.32
N ILE A 166 -3.56 -28.59 57.01
CA ILE A 166 -2.54 -29.10 56.07
C ILE A 166 -1.19 -28.42 56.34
N ALA A 167 -1.18 -27.09 56.51
CA ALA A 167 0.05 -26.33 56.78
C ALA A 167 0.78 -26.82 58.04
N ILE A 168 0.03 -27.14 59.10
CA ILE A 168 0.59 -27.71 60.35
C ILE A 168 1.26 -29.07 60.08
N LEU A 169 0.66 -29.93 59.27
CA LEU A 169 1.21 -31.25 58.96
C LEU A 169 2.41 -31.19 58.01
N GLU A 170 2.41 -30.22 57.09
CA GLU A 170 3.52 -29.95 56.18
C GLU A 170 4.64 -29.11 56.83
N GLN A 171 4.50 -28.79 58.14
CA GLN A 171 5.45 -27.97 58.91
C GLN A 171 5.78 -26.62 58.28
N LEU A 172 4.82 -26.03 57.55
CA LEU A 172 4.99 -24.70 56.98
C LEU A 172 5.09 -23.68 58.12
N PRO A 173 6.11 -22.79 58.14
CA PRO A 173 6.16 -21.69 59.09
C PRO A 173 4.85 -20.90 59.03
N ASP A 174 4.41 -20.28 60.13
CA ASP A 174 3.32 -19.29 60.12
C ASP A 174 3.76 -18.04 59.32
N MET A 175 3.86 -18.18 57.99
CA MET A 175 4.48 -17.22 57.07
C MET A 175 3.74 -15.87 57.00
N LEU A 176 2.54 -15.81 57.58
CA LEU A 176 1.59 -14.70 57.47
C LEU A 176 1.27 -13.99 58.78
N ALA A 177 1.85 -14.40 59.92
CA ALA A 177 1.72 -13.63 61.17
C ALA A 177 2.49 -12.29 61.08
N ASP A 178 3.67 -12.31 60.46
CA ASP A 178 4.45 -11.13 60.08
C ASP A 178 4.88 -11.27 58.61
N LYS A 179 4.32 -10.44 57.71
CA LYS A 179 4.56 -10.49 56.25
C LYS A 179 5.95 -9.99 55.82
N GLU A 180 6.68 -9.32 56.69
CA GLU A 180 7.92 -8.59 56.35
C GLU A 180 9.18 -9.46 56.12
N PRO A 181 9.48 -10.52 56.89
CA PRO A 181 10.74 -11.26 56.74
C PRO A 181 10.75 -12.30 55.60
N TRP A 182 9.60 -12.66 55.05
CA TRP A 182 9.49 -13.75 54.06
C TRP A 182 9.43 -13.27 52.60
N LYS A 183 8.94 -12.05 52.34
CA LYS A 183 8.87 -11.48 50.98
C LYS A 183 10.20 -11.51 50.21
N PRO A 184 11.36 -11.14 50.82
CA PRO A 184 12.64 -11.14 50.10
C PRO A 184 13.08 -12.55 49.66
N LYS A 185 12.75 -13.58 50.45
CA LYS A 185 13.15 -14.98 50.20
C LYS A 185 12.42 -15.60 48.99
N PHE A 186 11.28 -15.05 48.59
CA PHE A 186 10.53 -15.50 47.41
C PHE A 186 10.69 -14.58 46.20
N GLU A 187 11.49 -13.52 46.29
CA GLU A 187 11.70 -12.57 45.18
C GLU A 187 12.42 -13.22 44.00
N ALA A 188 13.55 -13.91 44.25
CA ALA A 188 14.30 -14.59 43.21
C ALA A 188 13.49 -15.72 42.51
N PRO A 189 12.79 -16.63 43.23
CA PRO A 189 11.83 -17.56 42.63
C PRO A 189 10.72 -16.86 41.81
N SER A 190 10.14 -15.78 42.35
CA SER A 190 9.06 -15.05 41.67
C SER A 190 9.51 -14.40 40.36
N ASN A 191 10.71 -13.84 40.34
CA ASN A 191 11.31 -13.27 39.13
C ASN A 191 11.62 -14.36 38.09
N LEU A 192 12.22 -15.47 38.53
CA LEU A 192 12.48 -16.62 37.66
C LEU A 192 11.19 -17.19 37.04
N ILE A 193 10.10 -17.29 37.80
CA ILE A 193 8.79 -17.74 37.29
C ILE A 193 8.26 -16.81 36.19
N LYS A 194 8.36 -15.49 36.39
CA LYS A 194 7.97 -14.51 35.36
C LYS A 194 8.79 -14.69 34.08
N THR A 195 10.10 -14.93 34.21
CA THR A 195 10.98 -15.16 33.07
C THR A 195 10.71 -16.50 32.39
N ILE A 196 10.46 -17.57 33.14
CA ILE A 196 10.02 -18.88 32.63
C ILE A 196 8.73 -18.74 31.80
N LEU A 197 7.75 -17.97 32.28
CA LEU A 197 6.51 -17.69 31.55
C LEU A 197 6.78 -16.95 30.23
N LYS A 198 7.64 -15.92 30.25
CA LYS A 198 8.03 -15.18 29.03
C LYS A 198 8.71 -16.08 28.00
N VAL A 199 9.68 -16.90 28.41
CA VAL A 199 10.38 -17.83 27.51
C VAL A 199 9.41 -18.87 26.96
N THR A 200 8.53 -19.44 27.80
CA THR A 200 7.56 -20.45 27.36
C THR A 200 6.61 -19.89 26.30
N LYS A 201 6.06 -18.68 26.51
CA LYS A 201 5.24 -17.99 25.51
C LYS A 201 5.98 -17.75 24.21
N CYS A 202 7.23 -17.28 24.30
CA CYS A 202 8.06 -17.02 23.14
C CYS A 202 8.36 -18.31 22.34
N VAL A 203 8.63 -19.43 23.01
CA VAL A 203 8.83 -20.74 22.34
C VAL A 203 7.57 -21.20 21.62
N VAL A 204 6.39 -21.07 22.24
CA VAL A 204 5.11 -21.45 21.61
C VAL A 204 4.81 -20.56 20.40
N GLU A 205 4.95 -19.24 20.54
CA GLU A 205 4.75 -18.27 19.45
C GLU A 205 5.73 -18.51 18.28
N PHE A 206 6.98 -18.88 18.59
CA PHE A 206 7.99 -19.21 17.58
C PHE A 206 7.63 -20.49 16.82
N TRP A 207 7.18 -21.52 17.53
CA TRP A 207 6.78 -22.79 16.92
C TRP A 207 5.57 -22.63 15.98
N GLU A 208 4.57 -21.85 16.37
CA GLU A 208 3.40 -21.58 15.52
C GLU A 208 3.77 -20.90 14.21
N LEU A 209 4.67 -19.92 14.28
CA LEU A 209 5.17 -19.24 13.10
C LEU A 209 5.93 -20.19 12.17
N LEU A 210 6.61 -21.21 12.71
CA LEU A 210 7.30 -22.23 11.92
C LEU A 210 6.35 -23.29 11.37
N SER A 211 5.32 -23.69 12.10
CA SER A 211 4.38 -24.72 11.63
C SER A 211 3.60 -24.25 10.40
N GLU A 212 3.19 -22.97 10.37
CA GLU A 212 2.61 -22.33 9.17
C GLU A 212 3.58 -22.30 7.96
N TYR A 213 4.89 -22.28 8.22
CA TYR A 213 5.92 -22.18 7.19
C TYR A 213 6.39 -23.56 6.67
N MET A 214 6.38 -24.59 7.53
CA MET A 214 6.85 -25.94 7.22
C MET A 214 5.88 -26.72 6.33
N THR A 215 4.59 -26.40 6.34
CA THR A 215 3.60 -26.97 5.39
C THR A 215 3.92 -26.65 3.93
N ASP A 216 4.73 -25.62 3.66
CA ASP A 216 5.17 -25.23 2.31
C ASP A 216 6.47 -25.93 1.86
N GLY A 217 6.97 -26.92 2.61
CA GLY A 217 8.14 -27.74 2.23
C GLY A 217 9.49 -27.02 2.32
N ARG A 218 9.61 -25.99 3.17
CA ARG A 218 10.80 -25.14 3.26
C ARG A 218 11.64 -25.44 4.51
N GLY A 219 12.97 -25.52 4.32
CA GLY A 219 13.92 -25.89 5.37
C GLY A 219 13.85 -25.00 6.62
N MET A 220 14.07 -25.64 7.77
CA MET A 220 13.98 -25.04 9.10
C MET A 220 14.99 -23.88 9.26
N PRO A 221 14.58 -22.67 9.71
CA PRO A 221 15.51 -21.59 9.96
C PRO A 221 16.50 -21.96 11.06
N THR A 222 17.74 -21.45 10.96
CA THR A 222 18.84 -21.69 11.91
C THR A 222 18.47 -21.38 13.37
N ALA A 223 17.52 -20.47 13.59
CA ALA A 223 16.98 -20.13 14.90
C ALA A 223 16.25 -21.30 15.59
N ALA A 224 15.65 -22.23 14.85
CA ALA A 224 14.99 -23.41 15.43
C ALA A 224 15.94 -24.35 16.17
N ALA A 225 17.25 -24.29 15.87
CA ALA A 225 18.27 -25.05 16.57
C ALA A 225 18.41 -24.65 18.06
N HIS A 226 17.93 -23.47 18.44
CA HIS A 226 18.04 -22.96 19.81
C HIS A 226 16.81 -23.28 20.68
N ILE A 227 15.71 -23.74 20.08
CA ILE A 227 14.48 -24.11 20.81
C ILE A 227 14.73 -25.23 21.83
N PRO A 228 15.44 -26.33 21.51
CA PRO A 228 15.75 -27.36 22.49
C PRO A 228 16.52 -26.83 23.70
N THR A 229 17.49 -25.94 23.47
CA THR A 229 18.28 -25.30 24.55
C THR A 229 17.39 -24.43 25.43
N ALA A 230 16.52 -23.62 24.84
CA ALA A 230 15.57 -22.81 25.59
C ALA A 230 14.66 -23.68 26.46
N VAL A 231 14.07 -24.72 25.88
CA VAL A 231 13.20 -25.67 26.59
C VAL A 231 13.94 -26.37 27.74
N TYR A 232 15.21 -26.77 27.54
CA TYR A 232 16.03 -27.34 28.60
C TYR A 232 16.21 -26.37 29.78
N TRP A 233 16.69 -25.15 29.53
CA TRP A 233 16.93 -24.19 30.61
C TRP A 233 15.63 -23.77 31.30
N THR A 234 14.52 -23.72 30.58
CA THR A 234 13.20 -23.41 31.13
C THR A 234 12.72 -24.51 32.08
N ILE A 235 12.79 -25.78 31.67
CA ILE A 235 12.42 -26.92 32.52
C ILE A 235 13.38 -27.05 33.71
N HIS A 236 14.67 -26.84 33.48
CA HIS A 236 15.67 -26.84 34.54
C HIS A 236 15.37 -25.75 35.58
N GLY A 237 15.04 -24.54 35.12
CA GLY A 237 14.60 -23.43 35.96
C GLY A 237 13.38 -23.80 36.81
N MET A 238 12.37 -24.47 36.25
CA MET A 238 11.21 -24.97 37.00
C MET A 238 11.62 -25.93 38.13
N VAL A 239 12.47 -26.91 37.82
CA VAL A 239 12.95 -27.91 38.80
C VAL A 239 13.74 -27.25 39.93
N VAL A 240 14.66 -26.34 39.61
CA VAL A 240 15.45 -25.60 40.60
C VAL A 240 14.54 -24.72 41.46
N CYS A 241 13.57 -24.05 40.83
CA CYS A 241 12.60 -23.21 41.53
C CYS A 241 11.73 -24.04 42.49
N THR A 242 11.23 -25.21 42.07
CA THR A 242 10.49 -26.12 42.96
C THR A 242 11.33 -26.61 44.12
N LYS A 243 12.59 -27.03 43.86
CA LYS A 243 13.50 -27.47 44.91
C LYS A 243 13.72 -26.37 45.96
N ARG A 244 13.96 -25.12 45.53
CA ARG A 244 14.09 -23.98 46.45
C ARG A 244 12.81 -23.76 47.25
N THR A 245 11.65 -23.74 46.60
CA THR A 245 10.36 -23.54 47.29
C THR A 245 10.13 -24.60 48.36
N MET A 246 10.52 -25.86 48.13
CA MET A 246 10.44 -26.94 49.11
C MET A 246 11.52 -26.85 50.20
N CYS A 247 12.75 -26.45 49.87
CA CYS A 247 13.79 -26.26 50.89
C CYS A 247 13.47 -25.09 51.85
N LEU A 248 12.73 -24.08 51.39
CA LEU A 248 12.23 -22.98 52.23
C LEU A 248 11.18 -23.44 53.25
N THR A 249 10.58 -24.63 53.09
CA THR A 249 9.59 -25.20 54.03
C THR A 249 10.21 -26.09 55.10
N ASP A 250 11.34 -26.74 54.80
CA ASP A 250 11.94 -27.78 55.65
C ASP A 250 12.94 -27.27 56.72
N MET A 251 13.39 -26.00 56.67
CA MET A 251 14.51 -25.53 57.51
C MET A 251 14.23 -24.26 58.32
N GLY A 252 14.32 -24.39 59.65
CA GLY A 252 14.65 -23.30 60.56
C GLY A 252 16.16 -23.04 60.60
N GLN A 253 16.56 -21.80 60.30
CA GLN A 253 17.86 -21.16 60.61
C GLN A 253 19.17 -21.89 60.25
N GLU A 254 19.61 -21.78 58.99
CA GLU A 254 21.04 -21.64 58.63
C GLU A 254 21.19 -20.62 57.48
N ASP A 255 21.80 -19.46 57.74
CA ASP A 255 21.83 -18.30 56.81
C ASP A 255 22.93 -18.33 55.74
N ILE A 256 23.88 -19.28 55.81
CA ILE A 256 25.06 -19.29 54.93
C ILE A 256 24.78 -19.95 53.56
N ASP A 257 23.96 -21.01 53.52
CA ASP A 257 23.60 -21.72 52.26
C ASP A 257 22.55 -20.96 51.41
N GLN A 258 21.77 -20.07 52.04
CA GLN A 258 20.70 -19.32 51.38
C GLN A 258 21.22 -18.35 50.30
N THR A 259 22.40 -17.74 50.51
CA THR A 259 22.95 -16.74 49.58
C THR A 259 23.48 -17.36 48.28
N MET A 260 24.03 -18.58 48.34
CA MET A 260 24.53 -19.30 47.17
C MET A 260 23.38 -19.83 46.28
N GLU A 261 22.30 -20.32 46.89
CA GLU A 261 21.12 -20.79 46.15
C GLU A 261 20.34 -19.64 45.48
N ASP A 262 20.21 -18.49 46.15
CA ASP A 262 19.52 -17.32 45.60
C ASP A 262 20.35 -16.65 44.47
N TRP A 263 21.69 -16.69 44.56
CA TRP A 263 22.57 -16.30 43.45
C TRP A 263 22.39 -17.23 42.23
N TYR A 264 22.25 -18.54 42.45
CA TYR A 264 22.05 -19.50 41.36
C TYR A 264 20.70 -19.30 40.64
N LEU A 265 19.63 -19.01 41.39
CA LEU A 265 18.33 -18.63 40.83
C LEU A 265 18.42 -17.34 40.01
N SER A 266 19.13 -16.33 40.53
CA SER A 266 19.34 -15.05 39.83
C SER A 266 20.18 -15.24 38.56
N SER A 267 21.18 -16.13 38.60
CA SER A 267 21.99 -16.51 37.43
C SER A 267 21.15 -17.22 36.36
N LEU A 268 20.25 -18.14 36.77
CA LEU A 268 19.31 -18.79 35.87
C LEU A 268 18.28 -17.82 35.30
N ASP A 269 17.78 -16.87 36.09
CA ASP A 269 16.88 -15.81 35.63
C ASP A 269 17.54 -14.94 34.57
N HIS A 270 18.79 -14.52 34.82
CA HIS A 270 19.57 -13.77 33.83
C HIS A 270 19.79 -14.57 32.55
N LYS A 271 20.14 -15.86 32.68
CA LYS A 271 20.35 -16.75 31.53
C LYS A 271 19.08 -16.95 30.71
N LEU A 272 17.94 -17.18 31.35
CA LEU A 272 16.66 -17.31 30.67
C LEU A 272 16.20 -16.00 30.05
N SER A 273 16.50 -14.86 30.68
CA SER A 273 16.25 -13.53 30.11
C SER A 273 17.06 -13.30 28.83
N GLN A 274 18.35 -13.68 28.82
CA GLN A 274 19.17 -13.63 27.61
C GLN A 274 18.63 -14.54 26.51
N ILE A 275 18.20 -15.77 26.84
CA ILE A 275 17.56 -16.68 25.89
C ILE A 275 16.26 -16.09 25.34
N HIS A 276 15.41 -15.50 26.19
CA HIS A 276 14.19 -14.83 25.77
C HIS A 276 14.48 -13.70 24.79
N ASP A 277 15.42 -12.81 25.12
CA ASP A 277 15.75 -11.66 24.27
C ASP A 277 16.29 -12.11 22.91
N TYR A 278 17.14 -13.14 22.89
CA TYR A 278 17.61 -13.77 21.66
C TYR A 278 16.46 -14.37 20.83
N LEU A 279 15.59 -15.19 21.45
CA LEU A 279 14.46 -15.80 20.76
C LEU A 279 13.49 -14.74 20.22
N LYS A 280 13.24 -13.68 20.98
CA LYS A 280 12.40 -12.56 20.56
C LYS A 280 12.97 -11.81 19.36
N GLU A 281 14.29 -11.59 19.34
CA GLU A 281 14.99 -11.02 18.17
C GLU A 281 14.88 -11.94 16.95
N GLN A 282 15.13 -13.25 17.13
CA GLN A 282 14.98 -14.22 16.04
C GLN A 282 13.55 -14.31 15.51
N LEU A 283 12.56 -14.21 16.39
CA LEU A 283 11.14 -14.21 16.03
C LEU A 283 10.80 -12.99 15.15
N ALA A 284 11.32 -11.81 15.50
CA ALA A 284 11.16 -10.61 14.69
C ALA A 284 11.81 -10.77 13.29
N VAL A 285 13.03 -11.32 13.24
CA VAL A 285 13.73 -11.60 11.97
C VAL A 285 12.96 -12.61 11.11
N CYS A 286 12.41 -13.67 11.71
CA CYS A 286 11.62 -14.68 11.00
C CYS A 286 10.32 -14.07 10.45
N ARG A 287 9.61 -13.26 11.25
CA ARG A 287 8.42 -12.52 10.79
C ARG A 287 8.71 -11.64 9.59
N GLN A 288 9.83 -10.92 9.63
CA GLN A 288 10.26 -10.07 8.52
C GLN A 288 10.55 -10.90 7.27
N HIS A 289 11.35 -11.97 7.38
CA HIS A 289 11.65 -12.86 6.24
C HIS A 289 10.40 -13.48 5.62
N ILE A 290 9.44 -13.92 6.44
CA ILE A 290 8.17 -14.47 5.95
C ILE A 290 7.38 -13.41 5.18
N ARG A 291 7.30 -12.19 5.71
CA ARG A 291 6.61 -11.07 5.06
C ARG A 291 7.24 -10.76 3.70
N GLU A 292 8.55 -10.56 3.67
CA GLU A 292 9.30 -10.24 2.45
C GLU A 292 9.13 -11.34 1.38
N ARG A 293 9.17 -12.63 1.78
CA ARG A 293 8.93 -13.74 0.85
C ARG A 293 7.51 -13.77 0.33
N ARG A 294 6.50 -13.60 1.20
CA ARG A 294 5.08 -13.55 0.78
C ARG A 294 4.85 -12.41 -0.20
N GLU A 295 5.47 -11.25 0.00
CA GLU A 295 5.41 -10.13 -0.94
C GLU A 295 6.05 -10.45 -2.31
N ILE A 296 7.19 -11.15 -2.32
CA ILE A 296 7.83 -11.61 -3.58
C ILE A 296 6.96 -12.63 -4.32
N GLU A 297 6.36 -13.57 -3.59
CA GLU A 297 5.47 -14.60 -4.17
C GLU A 297 4.20 -13.98 -4.74
N ALA A 298 3.57 -13.07 -4.01
CA ALA A 298 2.42 -12.30 -4.48
C ALA A 298 2.75 -11.48 -5.73
N TYR A 299 3.90 -10.82 -5.77
CA TYR A 299 4.34 -10.06 -6.95
C TYR A 299 4.49 -10.97 -8.17
N LYS A 300 5.18 -12.11 -8.01
CA LYS A 300 5.35 -13.10 -9.10
C LYS A 300 4.01 -13.69 -9.55
N MET A 301 3.08 -13.90 -8.62
CA MET A 301 1.73 -14.37 -8.92
C MET A 301 0.97 -13.33 -9.76
N ILE A 302 0.99 -12.06 -9.38
CA ILE A 302 0.36 -10.96 -10.15
C ILE A 302 0.95 -10.88 -11.56
N GLU A 303 2.29 -10.91 -11.66
CA GLU A 303 2.99 -10.91 -12.95
C GLU A 303 2.58 -12.09 -13.82
N HIS A 304 2.48 -13.30 -13.25
CA HIS A 304 2.06 -14.49 -13.95
C HIS A 304 0.60 -14.40 -14.42
N LEU A 305 -0.32 -13.97 -13.56
CA LEU A 305 -1.74 -13.83 -13.86
C LEU A 305 -1.99 -12.82 -14.99
N LEU A 306 -1.29 -11.68 -14.99
CA LEU A 306 -1.42 -10.65 -16.02
C LEU A 306 -0.81 -11.07 -17.38
N LYS A 307 0.15 -12.00 -17.39
CA LYS A 307 0.77 -12.52 -18.62
C LYS A 307 0.05 -13.72 -19.22
N THR A 308 -0.72 -14.46 -18.41
CA THR A 308 -1.40 -15.69 -18.85
C THR A 308 -2.87 -15.44 -19.15
N PRO A 309 -3.43 -16.05 -20.20
CA PRO A 309 -4.87 -15.94 -20.47
C PRO A 309 -5.69 -16.49 -19.31
N GLN A 310 -6.65 -15.71 -18.82
CA GLN A 310 -7.61 -16.14 -17.80
C GLN A 310 -8.98 -16.41 -18.42
N ILE A 311 -9.81 -17.17 -17.69
CA ILE A 311 -11.21 -17.45 -18.09
C ILE A 311 -12.08 -16.19 -17.92
N ASP A 312 -11.78 -15.40 -16.88
CA ASP A 312 -12.40 -14.12 -16.56
C ASP A 312 -11.42 -13.24 -15.80
N ASN A 313 -11.81 -11.99 -15.57
CA ASN A 313 -11.02 -10.98 -14.87
C ASN A 313 -10.95 -11.15 -13.33
N MET A 314 -11.65 -12.12 -12.73
CA MET A 314 -11.82 -12.16 -11.26
C MET A 314 -10.54 -12.50 -10.50
N LYS A 315 -9.71 -13.42 -11.04
CA LYS A 315 -8.43 -13.78 -10.41
C LYS A 315 -7.47 -12.61 -10.37
N ILE A 316 -7.44 -11.81 -11.44
CA ILE A 316 -6.58 -10.63 -11.55
C ILE A 316 -7.08 -9.55 -10.59
N LEU A 317 -8.39 -9.24 -10.63
CA LEU A 317 -8.97 -8.25 -9.72
C LEU A 317 -8.80 -8.64 -8.25
N GLY A 318 -8.94 -9.93 -7.90
CA GLY A 318 -8.72 -10.43 -6.54
C GLY A 318 -7.25 -10.45 -6.09
N ALA A 319 -6.30 -10.54 -7.04
CA ALA A 319 -4.87 -10.41 -6.75
C ALA A 319 -4.41 -8.95 -6.68
N LEU A 320 -5.17 -8.00 -7.25
CA LEU A 320 -4.90 -6.57 -7.09
C LEU A 320 -5.54 -6.03 -5.81
N ILE A 321 -6.80 -6.42 -5.57
CA ILE A 321 -7.62 -6.00 -4.45
C ILE A 321 -7.79 -7.18 -3.50
N CYS A 322 -7.13 -7.14 -2.34
CA CYS A 322 -7.18 -8.11 -1.24
C CYS A 322 -8.61 -8.33 -0.72
N ALA A 323 -9.42 -9.06 -1.47
CA ALA A 323 -10.80 -9.38 -1.16
C ALA A 323 -10.89 -10.80 -0.59
N LYS A 324 -11.14 -10.93 0.72
CA LYS A 324 -11.60 -12.22 1.26
C LYS A 324 -13.02 -12.49 0.73
N ALA A 325 -13.38 -13.77 0.56
CA ALA A 325 -14.62 -14.19 -0.11
C ALA A 325 -15.92 -13.56 0.43
N GLU A 326 -15.96 -13.19 1.72
CA GLU A 326 -17.13 -12.57 2.37
C GLU A 326 -17.06 -11.05 2.49
N GLN A 327 -15.95 -10.42 2.09
CA GLN A 327 -15.81 -8.97 2.17
C GLN A 327 -16.47 -8.27 0.96
N LEU A 328 -16.93 -7.03 1.19
CA LEU A 328 -17.37 -6.10 0.16
C LEU A 328 -16.24 -5.10 -0.11
N PRO A 329 -15.27 -5.44 -0.97
CA PRO A 329 -14.03 -4.68 -1.13
C PRO A 329 -14.23 -3.38 -1.92
N LEU A 330 -15.36 -3.25 -2.64
CA LEU A 330 -15.68 -2.09 -3.44
C LEU A 330 -16.71 -1.19 -2.75
N PHE A 331 -16.70 0.07 -3.16
CA PHE A 331 -17.72 1.08 -2.88
C PHE A 331 -18.28 1.54 -4.22
N ASP A 332 -19.60 1.41 -4.39
CA ASP A 332 -20.35 1.91 -5.54
C ASP A 332 -20.58 3.41 -5.35
N GLY A 333 -19.88 4.23 -6.15
CA GLY A 333 -19.96 5.68 -6.08
C GLY A 333 -21.31 6.25 -6.48
N LEU A 334 -22.11 5.55 -7.28
CA LEU A 334 -23.44 6.00 -7.70
C LEU A 334 -24.48 5.74 -6.60
N ASN A 335 -24.53 4.51 -6.10
CA ASN A 335 -25.52 4.10 -5.09
C ASN A 335 -25.04 4.31 -3.65
N LYS A 336 -23.80 4.77 -3.46
CA LYS A 336 -23.15 5.03 -2.17
C LYS A 336 -23.21 3.82 -1.21
N LYS A 337 -23.03 2.61 -1.75
CA LYS A 337 -23.09 1.34 -0.99
C LYS A 337 -21.87 0.47 -1.24
N ARG A 338 -21.57 -0.45 -0.33
CA ARG A 338 -20.49 -1.43 -0.55
C ARG A 338 -20.93 -2.49 -1.56
N ALA A 339 -20.00 -2.93 -2.38
CA ALA A 339 -20.24 -3.90 -3.45
C ALA A 339 -19.22 -5.05 -3.41
N ARG A 340 -19.66 -6.20 -3.92
CA ARG A 340 -18.82 -7.38 -4.16
C ARG A 340 -18.01 -7.16 -5.43
N LEU A 341 -16.94 -7.94 -5.59
CA LEU A 341 -16.07 -7.86 -6.78
C LEU A 341 -16.74 -8.43 -8.05
N ASP A 342 -17.72 -9.32 -7.89
CA ASP A 342 -18.45 -10.00 -8.97
C ASP A 342 -19.27 -9.05 -9.87
N VAL A 343 -19.56 -7.82 -9.42
CA VAL A 343 -20.17 -6.77 -10.25
C VAL A 343 -19.33 -6.41 -11.49
N LEU A 344 -18.04 -6.75 -11.47
CA LEU A 344 -17.06 -6.54 -12.54
C LEU A 344 -16.87 -7.79 -13.42
N TRP A 345 -17.51 -8.92 -13.10
CA TRP A 345 -17.29 -10.20 -13.78
C TRP A 345 -17.53 -10.10 -15.28
N LYS A 346 -16.52 -10.48 -16.08
CA LYS A 346 -16.54 -10.47 -17.55
C LYS A 346 -16.92 -9.12 -18.17
N LYS A 347 -16.63 -8.02 -17.48
CA LYS A 347 -16.75 -6.65 -18.04
C LYS A 347 -15.39 -6.13 -18.47
N ASN A 348 -15.40 -5.15 -19.39
CA ASN A 348 -14.24 -4.29 -19.58
C ASN A 348 -14.07 -3.43 -18.32
N VAL A 349 -12.86 -3.34 -17.78
CA VAL A 349 -12.59 -2.59 -16.55
C VAL A 349 -11.48 -1.60 -16.79
N LEU A 350 -11.75 -0.32 -16.51
CA LEU A 350 -10.72 0.71 -16.43
C LEU A 350 -10.31 0.87 -14.96
N LEU A 351 -9.08 0.49 -14.64
CA LEU A 351 -8.51 0.74 -13.32
C LEU A 351 -8.00 2.18 -13.28
N PHE A 352 -8.70 3.05 -12.57
CA PHE A 352 -8.30 4.43 -12.33
C PHE A 352 -7.29 4.49 -11.18
N ILE A 353 -6.03 4.74 -11.50
CA ILE A 353 -4.93 4.72 -10.54
C ILE A 353 -4.46 6.15 -10.31
N SER A 354 -4.46 6.60 -9.07
CA SER A 354 -4.02 7.94 -8.69
C SER A 354 -3.43 7.98 -7.29
N GLU A 355 -2.82 9.10 -6.91
CA GLU A 355 -2.65 9.44 -5.50
C GLU A 355 -4.01 9.77 -4.86
N LEU A 356 -4.04 10.05 -3.57
CA LEU A 356 -5.27 10.48 -2.89
C LEU A 356 -5.77 11.81 -3.45
N GLU A 357 -4.86 12.73 -3.78
CA GLU A 357 -5.19 14.03 -4.35
C GLU A 357 -5.24 13.96 -5.88
N VAL A 358 -6.45 14.08 -6.43
CA VAL A 358 -6.64 14.30 -7.87
C VAL A 358 -7.18 15.71 -8.07
N PRO A 359 -6.62 16.49 -9.03
CA PRO A 359 -7.14 17.82 -9.34
C PRO A 359 -8.62 17.78 -9.72
N TYR A 360 -9.41 18.72 -9.18
CA TYR A 360 -10.86 18.78 -9.43
C TYR A 360 -11.20 18.85 -10.93
N GLN A 361 -10.45 19.63 -11.72
CA GLN A 361 -10.68 19.72 -13.17
C GLN A 361 -10.51 18.37 -13.88
N GLU A 362 -9.57 17.56 -13.43
CA GLU A 362 -9.29 16.26 -14.02
C GLU A 362 -10.39 15.26 -13.68
N LEU A 363 -10.83 15.24 -12.40
CA LEU A 363 -11.96 14.42 -11.97
C LEU A 363 -13.27 14.82 -12.63
N SER A 364 -13.57 16.11 -12.74
CA SER A 364 -14.84 16.58 -13.31
C SER A 364 -14.97 16.22 -14.79
N ILE A 365 -13.88 16.28 -15.56
CA ILE A 365 -13.85 15.87 -16.96
C ILE A 365 -14.01 14.35 -17.10
N LEU A 366 -13.29 13.56 -16.29
CA LEU A 366 -13.42 12.11 -16.30
C LEU A 366 -14.82 11.65 -15.90
N GLU A 367 -15.42 12.30 -14.89
CA GLU A 367 -16.79 12.04 -14.47
C GLU A 367 -17.79 12.36 -15.60
N LYS A 368 -17.66 13.53 -16.23
CA LYS A 368 -18.51 13.91 -17.37
C LYS A 368 -18.44 12.87 -18.48
N MET A 369 -17.24 12.46 -18.89
CA MET A 369 -17.04 11.45 -19.92
C MET A 369 -17.63 10.10 -19.52
N TYR A 370 -17.41 9.67 -18.28
CA TYR A 370 -17.98 8.43 -17.78
C TYR A 370 -19.52 8.46 -17.84
N LEU A 371 -20.15 9.53 -17.37
CA LEU A 371 -21.61 9.69 -17.41
C LEU A 371 -22.16 9.78 -18.84
N GLU A 372 -21.48 10.46 -19.76
CA GLU A 372 -21.85 10.50 -21.19
C GLU A 372 -21.91 9.09 -21.79
N SER A 373 -20.93 8.24 -21.46
CA SER A 373 -20.94 6.85 -21.92
C SER A 373 -22.07 6.00 -21.33
N ARG A 374 -22.78 6.48 -20.28
CA ARG A 374 -23.92 5.77 -19.68
C ARG A 374 -25.27 6.24 -20.17
N GLN A 375 -25.34 7.27 -21.03
CA GLN A 375 -26.61 7.78 -21.54
C GLN A 375 -27.39 6.74 -22.35
N ASP A 376 -26.69 5.86 -23.07
CA ASP A 376 -27.27 4.72 -23.76
C ASP A 376 -26.64 3.41 -23.27
N PRO A 377 -27.20 2.79 -22.21
CA PRO A 377 -26.67 1.54 -21.64
C PRO A 377 -26.79 0.33 -22.57
N THR A 378 -27.47 0.45 -23.72
CA THR A 378 -27.65 -0.68 -24.65
C THR A 378 -26.50 -0.81 -25.64
N LYS A 379 -25.71 0.26 -25.83
CA LYS A 379 -24.52 0.24 -26.69
C LYS A 379 -23.40 -0.58 -26.08
N GLU A 380 -22.64 -1.24 -26.94
CA GLU A 380 -21.44 -2.01 -26.54
C GLU A 380 -20.38 -1.10 -25.92
N GLU A 381 -20.23 0.13 -26.44
CA GLU A 381 -19.27 1.13 -25.99
C GLU A 381 -19.53 1.60 -24.55
N SER A 382 -20.75 1.36 -24.06
CA SER A 382 -21.19 1.66 -22.69
C SER A 382 -20.92 0.50 -21.71
N GLN A 383 -20.42 -0.66 -22.19
CA GLN A 383 -20.22 -1.89 -21.40
C GLN A 383 -18.83 -2.00 -20.76
N TYR A 384 -18.42 -0.96 -20.03
CA TYR A 384 -17.22 -0.98 -19.19
C TYR A 384 -17.51 -0.40 -17.81
N GLU A 385 -16.69 -0.71 -16.82
CA GLU A 385 -16.75 -0.13 -15.47
C GLU A 385 -15.43 0.56 -15.15
N VAL A 386 -15.48 1.62 -14.34
CA VAL A 386 -14.29 2.27 -13.79
C VAL A 386 -14.14 1.88 -12.33
N VAL A 387 -12.92 1.55 -11.91
CA VAL A 387 -12.58 1.19 -10.52
C VAL A 387 -11.41 2.03 -10.04
N TRP A 388 -11.63 2.88 -9.03
CA TRP A 388 -10.57 3.70 -8.42
C TRP A 388 -9.68 2.88 -7.47
N LEU A 389 -8.38 2.89 -7.75
CA LEU A 389 -7.30 2.27 -6.98
C LEU A 389 -6.37 3.37 -6.43
N PRO A 390 -6.58 3.83 -5.18
CA PRO A 390 -5.71 4.83 -4.56
C PRO A 390 -4.34 4.24 -4.21
N VAL A 391 -3.28 4.73 -4.83
CA VAL A 391 -1.90 4.32 -4.54
C VAL A 391 -1.31 5.24 -3.47
N VAL A 392 -1.27 4.76 -2.24
CA VAL A 392 -0.71 5.49 -1.09
C VAL A 392 0.73 5.05 -0.84
N ASP A 393 1.63 6.00 -0.57
CA ASP A 393 3.00 5.66 -0.18
C ASP A 393 3.06 5.11 1.25
N GLY A 394 3.41 3.82 1.36
CA GLY A 394 3.58 3.12 2.63
C GLY A 394 4.76 3.62 3.49
N SER A 395 5.64 4.48 2.95
CA SER A 395 6.71 5.11 3.71
C SER A 395 6.22 6.13 4.75
N THR A 396 5.04 6.71 4.52
CA THR A 396 4.47 7.73 5.40
C THR A 396 3.39 7.13 6.30
N PRO A 397 3.46 7.34 7.62
CA PRO A 397 2.42 6.88 8.53
C PRO A 397 1.05 7.37 8.08
N ARG A 398 0.06 6.51 8.27
CA ARG A 398 -1.33 6.86 8.04
C ARG A 398 -1.82 7.76 9.16
N ASN A 399 -2.55 8.80 8.82
CA ASN A 399 -3.15 9.72 9.76
C ASN A 399 -4.63 9.96 9.39
N GLU A 400 -5.38 10.52 10.35
CA GLU A 400 -6.81 10.83 10.17
C GLU A 400 -7.06 11.81 9.01
N GLU A 401 -6.09 12.69 8.72
CA GLU A 401 -6.19 13.66 7.63
C GLU A 401 -6.20 12.99 6.25
N LYS A 402 -5.30 12.03 5.99
CA LYS A 402 -5.29 11.24 4.75
C LYS A 402 -6.57 10.43 4.58
N ASP A 403 -7.12 9.92 5.69
CA ASP A 403 -8.37 9.16 5.67
C ASP A 403 -9.56 10.07 5.32
N ARG A 404 -9.62 11.26 5.92
CA ARG A 404 -10.60 12.28 5.55
C ARG A 404 -10.48 12.71 4.09
N HIS A 405 -9.24 12.86 3.60
CA HIS A 405 -8.99 13.21 2.20
C HIS A 405 -9.47 12.10 1.26
N PHE A 406 -9.14 10.84 1.55
CA PHE A 406 -9.63 9.69 0.81
C PHE A 406 -11.16 9.64 0.75
N GLU A 407 -11.85 9.82 1.87
CA GLU A 407 -13.32 9.81 1.91
C GLU A 407 -13.94 10.97 1.11
N THR A 408 -13.34 12.15 1.16
CA THR A 408 -13.80 13.32 0.39
C THR A 408 -13.67 13.08 -1.10
N GLN A 409 -12.53 12.55 -1.55
CA GLN A 409 -12.28 12.23 -2.95
C GLN A 409 -13.18 11.11 -3.46
N LYS A 410 -13.32 10.04 -2.67
CA LYS A 410 -14.25 8.93 -2.97
C LYS A 410 -15.69 9.41 -3.11
N ALA A 411 -16.11 10.39 -2.29
CA ALA A 411 -17.47 10.91 -2.31
C ALA A 411 -17.81 11.66 -3.61
N LEU A 412 -16.82 12.29 -4.24
CA LEU A 412 -16.95 12.99 -5.52
C LEU A 412 -17.05 12.05 -6.72
N MET A 413 -16.71 10.76 -6.57
CA MET A 413 -16.71 9.81 -7.68
C MET A 413 -18.07 9.12 -7.84
N THR A 414 -18.48 8.91 -9.09
CA THR A 414 -19.70 8.18 -9.50
C THR A 414 -19.45 6.74 -9.93
N TRP A 415 -18.20 6.34 -10.13
CA TRP A 415 -17.80 4.97 -10.44
C TRP A 415 -17.45 4.14 -9.20
N TYR A 416 -17.02 2.88 -9.38
CA TYR A 416 -16.59 2.05 -8.26
C TYR A 416 -15.25 2.52 -7.71
N ALA A 417 -15.06 2.42 -6.40
CA ALA A 417 -13.79 2.65 -5.74
C ALA A 417 -13.46 1.45 -4.85
N VAL A 418 -12.17 1.20 -4.60
CA VAL A 418 -11.80 0.33 -3.49
C VAL A 418 -12.32 0.99 -2.19
N PHE A 419 -13.03 0.23 -1.35
CA PHE A 419 -13.68 0.76 -0.16
C PHE A 419 -12.70 1.46 0.77
N HIS A 420 -11.46 0.97 0.81
CA HIS A 420 -10.42 1.46 1.69
C HIS A 420 -9.01 1.13 1.13
N PRO A 421 -8.03 2.06 1.16
CA PRO A 421 -6.73 1.87 0.49
C PRO A 421 -5.93 0.64 0.94
N SER A 422 -6.11 0.19 2.19
CA SER A 422 -5.45 -1.03 2.70
C SER A 422 -5.91 -2.33 2.04
N LEU A 423 -6.98 -2.28 1.24
CA LEU A 423 -7.43 -3.43 0.46
C LEU A 423 -6.65 -3.57 -0.85
N LEU A 424 -5.82 -2.60 -1.23
CA LEU A 424 -4.90 -2.74 -2.35
C LEU A 424 -3.65 -3.50 -1.90
N GLU A 425 -3.29 -4.56 -2.62
CA GLU A 425 -2.16 -5.41 -2.22
C GLU A 425 -0.83 -4.68 -2.36
N THR A 426 0.09 -4.83 -1.39
CA THR A 426 1.42 -4.18 -1.46
C THR A 426 2.19 -4.59 -2.71
N ALA A 427 2.10 -5.88 -3.09
CA ALA A 427 2.70 -6.39 -4.32
C ALA A 427 2.06 -5.77 -5.57
N ALA A 428 0.74 -5.53 -5.55
CA ALA A 428 0.05 -4.83 -6.63
C ALA A 428 0.50 -3.37 -6.75
N ILE A 429 0.64 -2.65 -5.64
CA ILE A 429 1.20 -1.28 -5.62
C ILE A 429 2.60 -1.26 -6.24
N LYS A 430 3.45 -2.22 -5.88
CA LYS A 430 4.80 -2.35 -6.45
C LYS A 430 4.73 -2.60 -7.97
N TYR A 431 3.86 -3.51 -8.41
CA TYR A 431 3.67 -3.82 -9.83
C TYR A 431 3.15 -2.59 -10.62
N ILE A 432 2.18 -1.87 -10.07
CA ILE A 432 1.63 -0.63 -10.63
C ILE A 432 2.75 0.42 -10.84
N LYS A 433 3.65 0.57 -9.87
CA LYS A 433 4.77 1.53 -9.96
C LYS A 433 5.85 1.07 -10.93
N GLU A 434 6.27 -0.20 -10.88
CA GLU A 434 7.42 -0.71 -11.63
C GLU A 434 7.09 -1.09 -13.08
N VAL A 435 5.92 -1.68 -13.32
CA VAL A 435 5.55 -2.26 -14.62
C VAL A 435 4.58 -1.37 -15.38
N TRP A 436 3.55 -0.85 -14.72
CA TRP A 436 2.64 0.12 -15.36
C TRP A 436 3.20 1.55 -15.35
N GLY A 437 4.26 1.80 -14.57
CA GLY A 437 4.99 3.06 -14.58
C GLY A 437 4.28 4.19 -13.82
N PHE A 438 3.42 3.89 -12.84
CA PHE A 438 2.75 4.93 -12.08
C PHE A 438 3.73 5.83 -11.32
N ASN A 439 3.70 7.14 -11.61
CA ASN A 439 4.61 8.14 -11.06
C ASN A 439 3.90 9.32 -10.39
N LYS A 440 2.75 9.07 -9.75
CA LYS A 440 1.87 10.06 -9.11
C LYS A 440 0.88 10.78 -10.02
N ARG A 441 1.07 10.74 -11.35
CA ARG A 441 0.04 11.23 -12.27
C ARG A 441 -1.09 10.21 -12.42
N PRO A 442 -2.36 10.64 -12.46
CA PRO A 442 -3.46 9.73 -12.69
C PRO A 442 -3.32 8.98 -14.01
N MET A 443 -3.73 7.72 -14.02
CA MET A 443 -3.69 6.87 -15.21
C MET A 443 -4.86 5.88 -15.21
N LEU A 444 -5.23 5.40 -16.41
CA LEU A 444 -6.31 4.44 -16.59
C LEU A 444 -5.79 3.17 -17.24
N VAL A 445 -5.69 2.07 -16.51
CA VAL A 445 -5.29 0.77 -17.08
C VAL A 445 -6.53 0.05 -17.59
N ALA A 446 -6.56 -0.27 -18.89
CA ALA A 446 -7.69 -0.94 -19.51
C ALA A 446 -7.51 -2.48 -19.49
N LEU A 447 -8.48 -3.16 -18.87
CA LEU A 447 -8.61 -4.61 -18.84
C LEU A 447 -9.79 -5.06 -19.69
N ASP A 448 -9.58 -6.11 -20.49
CA ASP A 448 -10.67 -6.79 -21.20
C ASP A 448 -11.48 -7.72 -20.25
N PRO A 449 -12.57 -8.36 -20.70
CA PRO A 449 -13.37 -9.30 -19.90
C PRO A 449 -12.60 -10.51 -19.33
N MET A 450 -11.46 -10.86 -19.93
CA MET A 450 -10.56 -11.92 -19.47
C MET A 450 -9.47 -11.38 -18.53
N GLY A 451 -9.48 -10.08 -18.22
CA GLY A 451 -8.54 -9.40 -17.36
C GLY A 451 -7.18 -9.10 -18.01
N ARG A 452 -7.05 -9.28 -19.34
CA ARG A 452 -5.80 -8.92 -20.04
C ARG A 452 -5.68 -7.41 -20.14
N VAL A 453 -4.46 -6.90 -19.91
CA VAL A 453 -4.16 -5.47 -20.08
C VAL A 453 -4.11 -5.14 -21.57
N VAL A 454 -5.16 -4.50 -22.09
CA VAL A 454 -5.24 -4.10 -23.51
C VAL A 454 -4.61 -2.73 -23.76
N ASN A 455 -4.51 -1.89 -22.71
CA ASN A 455 -3.74 -0.66 -22.73
C ASN A 455 -3.29 -0.29 -21.29
N PRO A 456 -1.98 -0.13 -21.04
CA PRO A 456 -1.48 0.27 -19.73
C PRO A 456 -1.84 1.71 -19.35
N ASN A 457 -2.19 2.59 -20.30
CA ASN A 457 -2.69 3.92 -20.00
C ASN A 457 -3.66 4.45 -21.07
N ALA A 458 -4.94 4.12 -20.91
CA ALA A 458 -6.04 4.54 -21.76
C ALA A 458 -6.53 5.98 -21.51
N ILE A 459 -5.98 6.70 -20.52
CA ILE A 459 -6.42 8.08 -20.23
C ILE A 459 -6.27 8.99 -21.44
N HIS A 460 -5.18 8.80 -22.20
CA HIS A 460 -4.92 9.57 -23.41
C HIS A 460 -5.96 9.30 -24.49
N MET A 461 -6.34 8.03 -24.70
CA MET A 461 -7.38 7.67 -25.66
C MET A 461 -8.72 8.32 -25.31
N ILE A 462 -9.09 8.30 -24.02
CA ILE A 462 -10.34 8.89 -23.52
C ILE A 462 -10.34 10.40 -23.73
N TYR A 463 -9.22 11.09 -23.47
CA TYR A 463 -9.15 12.53 -23.72
C TYR A 463 -9.19 12.87 -25.20
N ILE A 464 -8.49 12.12 -26.06
CA ILE A 464 -8.42 12.44 -27.48
C ILE A 464 -9.74 12.11 -28.19
N TRP A 465 -10.29 10.92 -27.96
CA TRP A 465 -11.40 10.38 -28.75
C TRP A 465 -12.72 10.28 -27.98
N GLY A 466 -12.72 10.53 -26.68
CA GLY A 466 -13.89 10.30 -25.83
C GLY A 466 -14.12 8.82 -25.52
N PRO A 467 -15.03 8.52 -24.59
CA PRO A 467 -15.25 7.16 -24.09
C PRO A 467 -15.85 6.21 -25.14
N THR A 468 -16.70 6.74 -26.02
CA THR A 468 -17.43 5.97 -27.02
C THR A 468 -16.54 5.53 -28.18
N VAL A 469 -15.83 6.46 -28.80
CA VAL A 469 -15.00 6.18 -29.99
C VAL A 469 -13.73 5.41 -29.61
N ALA A 470 -13.17 5.69 -28.42
CA ALA A 470 -11.97 5.03 -27.92
C ALA A 470 -12.20 3.57 -27.53
N PHE A 471 -13.43 3.15 -27.21
CA PHE A 471 -13.74 1.77 -26.84
C PHE A 471 -13.29 0.78 -27.95
N PRO A 472 -12.68 -0.38 -27.62
CA PRO A 472 -12.45 -0.97 -26.29
C PRO A 472 -11.13 -0.55 -25.62
N PHE A 473 -10.65 0.67 -25.88
CA PHE A 473 -9.45 1.26 -25.29
C PHE A 473 -8.15 0.48 -25.53
N SER A 474 -8.11 -0.36 -26.56
CA SER A 474 -6.94 -1.17 -26.90
C SER A 474 -5.91 -0.37 -27.70
N LYS A 475 -4.63 -0.73 -27.59
CA LYS A 475 -3.58 -0.12 -28.42
C LYS A 475 -3.86 -0.24 -29.93
N SER A 476 -4.38 -1.39 -30.37
CA SER A 476 -4.73 -1.60 -31.79
C SER A 476 -5.86 -0.67 -32.25
N ARG A 477 -6.85 -0.38 -31.37
CA ARG A 477 -7.90 0.59 -31.66
C ARG A 477 -7.32 2.00 -31.78
N GLU A 478 -6.42 2.37 -30.87
CA GLU A 478 -5.72 3.66 -30.91
C GLU A 478 -4.93 3.87 -32.22
N GLU A 479 -4.19 2.85 -32.65
CA GLU A 479 -3.47 2.88 -33.93
C GLU A 479 -4.39 3.03 -35.15
N GLY A 480 -5.58 2.41 -35.10
CA GLY A 480 -6.60 2.55 -36.15
C GLY A 480 -7.14 3.97 -36.24
N LEU A 481 -7.51 4.56 -35.09
CA LEU A 481 -8.03 5.93 -35.02
C LEU A 481 -7.03 6.96 -35.56
N TRP A 482 -5.74 6.78 -35.27
CA TRP A 482 -4.70 7.66 -35.81
C TRP A 482 -4.49 7.56 -37.32
N LYS A 483 -4.88 6.45 -37.95
CA LYS A 483 -4.81 6.29 -39.42
C LYS A 483 -5.99 6.92 -40.14
N GLU A 484 -7.12 7.04 -39.46
CA GLU A 484 -8.37 7.58 -40.02
C GLU A 484 -8.44 9.11 -39.92
N VAL A 485 -7.72 9.70 -38.95
CA VAL A 485 -7.83 11.13 -38.65
C VAL A 485 -6.79 11.98 -39.38
N THR A 486 -7.21 13.18 -39.78
CA THR A 486 -6.33 14.23 -40.32
C THR A 486 -6.22 15.39 -39.34
N TRP A 487 -5.16 16.20 -39.47
CA TRP A 487 -5.07 17.44 -38.69
C TRP A 487 -6.10 18.46 -39.18
N GLY A 488 -6.92 18.96 -38.27
CA GLY A 488 -7.98 19.93 -38.58
C GLY A 488 -8.63 20.49 -37.32
N ILE A 489 -9.49 21.50 -37.52
CA ILE A 489 -10.19 22.16 -36.41
C ILE A 489 -11.10 21.21 -35.64
N GLU A 490 -11.64 20.22 -36.32
CA GLU A 490 -12.43 19.13 -35.73
C GLU A 490 -11.59 18.35 -34.72
N LEU A 491 -10.45 17.80 -35.14
CA LEU A 491 -9.53 17.09 -34.25
C LEU A 491 -9.10 17.98 -33.09
N LEU A 492 -8.86 19.27 -33.34
CA LEU A 492 -8.34 20.19 -32.31
C LEU A 492 -9.39 20.58 -31.26
N ALA A 493 -10.62 20.90 -31.67
CA ALA A 493 -11.58 21.60 -30.81
C ALA A 493 -13.02 21.05 -30.79
N ALA A 494 -13.40 20.07 -31.62
CA ALA A 494 -14.78 19.56 -31.63
C ALA A 494 -15.20 18.97 -30.27
N ALA A 495 -14.28 18.34 -29.55
CA ALA A 495 -14.51 17.78 -28.21
C ALA A 495 -14.55 18.83 -27.09
N ILE A 496 -14.25 20.10 -27.38
CA ILE A 496 -14.03 21.15 -26.38
C ILE A 496 -15.27 22.03 -26.24
N HIS A 497 -15.92 22.35 -27.36
CA HIS A 497 -17.10 23.21 -27.35
C HIS A 497 -18.13 22.75 -28.40
N PRO A 498 -19.41 22.55 -28.03
CA PRO A 498 -20.41 21.95 -28.92
C PRO A 498 -20.63 22.76 -30.21
N MET A 499 -20.61 24.10 -30.13
CA MET A 499 -20.80 24.98 -31.29
C MET A 499 -19.75 24.81 -32.38
N ILE A 500 -18.57 24.23 -32.08
CA ILE A 500 -17.53 24.00 -33.09
C ILE A 500 -18.07 23.07 -34.18
N VAL A 501 -18.81 22.02 -33.81
CA VAL A 501 -19.39 21.07 -34.77
C VAL A 501 -20.41 21.77 -35.67
N ASP A 502 -21.26 22.62 -35.09
CA ASP A 502 -22.25 23.40 -35.82
C ASP A 502 -21.56 24.36 -36.81
N TRP A 503 -20.54 25.11 -36.36
CA TRP A 503 -19.79 26.04 -37.20
C TRP A 503 -19.06 25.36 -38.37
N ILE A 504 -18.51 24.17 -38.16
CA ILE A 504 -17.92 23.39 -39.24
C ILE A 504 -18.99 22.99 -40.25
N SER A 505 -20.15 22.52 -39.79
CA SER A 505 -21.26 22.11 -40.66
C SER A 505 -21.82 23.25 -41.50
N GLU A 506 -21.83 24.47 -40.94
CA GLU A 506 -22.23 25.71 -41.62
C GLU A 506 -21.14 26.26 -42.56
N GLY A 507 -19.97 25.63 -42.61
CA GLY A 507 -18.86 26.00 -43.48
C GLY A 507 -18.19 27.34 -43.11
N LYS A 508 -18.34 27.77 -41.85
CA LYS A 508 -17.76 28.99 -41.29
C LYS A 508 -16.24 28.85 -41.11
N TYR A 509 -15.53 29.98 -41.05
CA TYR A 509 -14.14 30.01 -40.60
C TYR A 509 -14.13 30.07 -39.08
N ILE A 510 -13.25 29.30 -38.45
CA ILE A 510 -13.13 29.23 -36.99
C ILE A 510 -11.75 29.71 -36.61
N CYS A 511 -11.66 30.62 -35.66
CA CYS A 511 -10.40 31.09 -35.09
C CYS A 511 -10.34 30.74 -33.60
N LEU A 512 -9.43 29.84 -33.24
CA LEU A 512 -9.06 29.61 -31.85
C LEU A 512 -7.90 30.53 -31.50
N TYR A 513 -7.99 31.22 -30.38
CA TYR A 513 -6.91 32.10 -29.95
C TYR A 513 -6.72 32.09 -28.45
N GLY A 514 -5.54 32.50 -28.01
CA GLY A 514 -5.18 32.54 -26.59
C GLY A 514 -4.04 33.51 -26.32
N GLY A 515 -3.73 33.71 -25.05
CA GLY A 515 -2.81 34.75 -24.58
C GLY A 515 -3.23 35.24 -23.20
N ASP A 516 -2.35 35.91 -22.47
CA ASP A 516 -2.68 36.49 -21.16
C ASP A 516 -2.71 38.02 -21.15
N ASP A 517 -2.28 38.66 -22.25
CA ASP A 517 -2.32 40.10 -22.45
C ASP A 517 -3.66 40.53 -23.07
N ILE A 518 -4.49 41.22 -22.29
CA ILE A 518 -5.80 41.72 -22.70
C ILE A 518 -5.70 42.81 -23.78
N GLU A 519 -4.66 43.64 -23.77
CA GLU A 519 -4.45 44.69 -24.78
C GLU A 519 -4.09 44.07 -26.14
N TRP A 520 -3.33 42.98 -26.14
CA TRP A 520 -3.10 42.20 -27.35
C TRP A 520 -4.40 41.54 -27.82
N ILE A 521 -5.20 40.96 -26.93
CA ILE A 521 -6.48 40.31 -27.28
C ILE A 521 -7.42 41.31 -27.97
N GLN A 522 -7.64 42.48 -27.39
CA GLN A 522 -8.49 43.54 -27.96
C GLN A 522 -8.00 43.94 -29.36
N ARG A 523 -6.70 44.26 -29.49
CA ARG A 523 -6.09 44.64 -30.78
C ARG A 523 -6.22 43.54 -31.83
N PHE A 524 -6.02 42.27 -31.44
CA PHE A 524 -6.16 41.13 -32.34
C PHE A 524 -7.61 40.98 -32.82
N THR A 525 -8.58 41.00 -31.91
CA THR A 525 -10.00 40.82 -32.26
C THR A 525 -10.53 41.95 -33.14
N ASP A 526 -10.09 43.19 -32.91
CA ASP A 526 -10.48 44.33 -33.75
C ASP A 526 -9.97 44.17 -35.18
N VAL A 527 -8.70 43.79 -35.34
CA VAL A 527 -8.11 43.55 -36.66
C VAL A 527 -8.78 42.35 -37.34
N ALA A 528 -9.06 41.27 -36.61
CA ALA A 528 -9.73 40.09 -37.16
C ALA A 528 -11.15 40.42 -37.66
N LYS A 529 -11.95 41.18 -36.89
CA LYS A 529 -13.30 41.63 -37.30
C LYS A 529 -13.27 42.58 -38.50
N ALA A 530 -12.26 43.45 -38.57
CA ALA A 530 -12.06 44.32 -39.74
C ALA A 530 -11.75 43.50 -41.00
N VAL A 531 -10.92 42.47 -40.88
CA VAL A 531 -10.61 41.56 -41.99
C VAL A 531 -11.81 40.70 -42.36
N GLU A 532 -12.58 40.21 -41.39
CA GLU A 532 -13.84 39.48 -41.63
C GLU A 532 -14.78 40.31 -42.53
N SER A 533 -15.02 41.57 -42.14
CA SER A 533 -15.87 42.50 -42.88
C SER A 533 -15.31 42.83 -44.26
N ALA A 534 -13.98 42.98 -44.39
CA ALA A 534 -13.33 43.33 -45.65
C ALA A 534 -13.17 42.14 -46.63
N ALA A 535 -13.18 40.91 -46.12
CA ALA A 535 -13.07 39.67 -46.90
C ALA A 535 -14.42 39.02 -47.19
N ASP A 536 -15.51 39.54 -46.61
CA ASP A 536 -16.87 38.97 -46.70
C ASP A 536 -16.90 37.48 -46.32
N ILE A 537 -16.22 37.15 -45.21
CA ILE A 537 -16.20 35.80 -44.65
C ILE A 537 -17.03 35.76 -43.37
N LYS A 538 -17.51 34.56 -43.00
CA LYS A 538 -18.14 34.33 -41.70
C LYS A 538 -17.09 33.76 -40.76
N LEU A 539 -16.64 34.55 -39.78
CA LEU A 539 -15.57 34.19 -38.85
C LEU A 539 -16.11 34.07 -37.42
N GLU A 540 -16.01 32.87 -36.86
CA GLU A 540 -16.33 32.62 -35.45
C GLU A 540 -15.03 32.54 -34.65
N MET A 541 -14.91 33.36 -33.61
CA MET A 541 -13.73 33.41 -32.75
C MET A 541 -14.03 32.79 -31.39
N LEU A 542 -13.14 31.92 -30.92
CA LEU A 542 -13.22 31.29 -29.60
C LEU A 542 -11.92 31.49 -28.83
N TYR A 543 -12.01 32.15 -27.67
CA TYR A 543 -10.89 32.30 -26.76
C TYR A 543 -10.71 31.05 -25.90
N VAL A 544 -9.50 30.48 -25.96
CA VAL A 544 -9.10 29.24 -25.26
C VAL A 544 -8.19 29.53 -24.07
N GLY A 545 -7.38 30.59 -24.12
CA GLY A 545 -6.47 30.97 -23.03
C GLY A 545 -5.16 30.17 -22.99
N LYS A 546 -4.53 30.09 -21.79
CA LYS A 546 -3.27 29.37 -21.49
C LYS A 546 -3.45 28.43 -20.30
N SER A 547 -2.69 27.34 -20.25
CA SER A 547 -2.81 26.27 -19.23
C SER A 547 -2.48 26.73 -17.80
N ASN A 548 -1.48 27.60 -17.65
CA ASN A 548 -0.83 27.92 -16.38
C ASN A 548 -1.25 29.26 -15.74
N LEU A 549 -2.33 29.90 -16.21
CA LEU A 549 -2.69 31.27 -15.80
C LEU A 549 -4.19 31.37 -15.43
N ARG A 550 -4.65 30.51 -14.51
CA ARG A 550 -6.08 30.30 -14.21
C ARG A 550 -6.83 31.60 -13.86
N GLU A 551 -6.26 32.41 -12.96
CA GLU A 551 -6.89 33.67 -12.53
C GLU A 551 -6.93 34.72 -13.65
N LYS A 552 -5.83 34.84 -14.41
CA LYS A 552 -5.77 35.78 -15.55
C LYS A 552 -6.73 35.35 -16.67
N VAL A 553 -6.78 34.06 -16.98
CA VAL A 553 -7.71 33.52 -17.99
C VAL A 553 -9.15 33.80 -17.58
N ARG A 554 -9.50 33.65 -16.30
CA ARG A 554 -10.83 34.02 -15.79
C ARG A 554 -11.14 35.50 -16.03
N LYS A 555 -10.24 36.40 -15.63
CA LYS A 555 -10.39 37.85 -15.86
C LYS A 555 -10.51 38.19 -17.34
N ASN A 556 -9.72 37.56 -18.20
CA ASN A 556 -9.79 37.77 -19.64
C ASN A 556 -11.12 37.26 -20.21
N ASN A 557 -11.65 36.12 -19.75
CA ASN A 557 -12.98 35.64 -20.14
C ASN A 557 -14.06 36.69 -19.81
N ASP A 558 -14.01 37.27 -18.60
CA ASP A 558 -14.96 38.28 -18.16
C ASP A 558 -14.88 39.54 -19.03
N SER A 559 -13.67 40.03 -19.31
CA SER A 559 -13.46 41.19 -20.19
C SER A 559 -13.92 40.94 -21.63
N ILE A 560 -13.58 39.78 -22.21
CA ILE A 560 -13.98 39.39 -23.57
C ILE A 560 -15.51 39.32 -23.69
N ALA A 561 -16.18 38.74 -22.70
CA ALA A 561 -17.63 38.65 -22.66
C ALA A 561 -18.28 40.02 -22.49
N GLN A 562 -17.75 40.88 -21.60
CA GLN A 562 -18.26 42.23 -21.35
C GLN A 562 -18.12 43.13 -22.58
N GLU A 563 -17.01 43.03 -23.30
CA GLU A 563 -16.71 43.81 -24.50
C GLU A 563 -17.25 43.17 -25.79
N ASN A 564 -17.87 41.99 -25.69
CA ASN A 564 -18.40 41.21 -26.82
C ASN A 564 -17.34 41.01 -27.94
N LEU A 565 -16.11 40.68 -27.54
CA LEU A 565 -15.00 40.52 -28.49
C LEU A 565 -15.12 39.21 -29.27
N SER A 566 -15.51 38.12 -28.61
CA SER A 566 -15.61 36.77 -29.18
C SER A 566 -16.37 35.81 -28.24
N HIS A 567 -16.49 34.54 -28.61
CA HIS A 567 -16.94 33.48 -27.70
C HIS A 567 -15.84 33.10 -26.70
N VAL A 568 -16.24 32.69 -25.49
CA VAL A 568 -15.34 32.20 -24.44
C VAL A 568 -15.73 30.79 -24.03
N LEU A 569 -14.77 30.00 -23.56
CA LEU A 569 -15.06 28.71 -22.94
C LEU A 569 -15.83 28.92 -21.61
N PRO A 570 -16.79 28.03 -21.31
CA PRO A 570 -17.73 28.23 -20.20
C PRO A 570 -17.07 28.15 -18.81
N ASP A 571 -16.00 27.37 -18.68
CA ASP A 571 -15.34 27.12 -17.40
C ASP A 571 -13.84 26.79 -17.55
N LEU A 572 -13.11 26.91 -16.43
CA LEU A 572 -11.67 26.65 -16.39
C LEU A 572 -11.30 25.17 -16.63
N SER A 573 -12.21 24.23 -16.40
CA SER A 573 -11.96 22.80 -16.71
C SER A 573 -11.96 22.57 -18.21
N SER A 574 -12.79 23.29 -18.98
CA SER A 574 -12.76 23.25 -20.44
C SER A 574 -11.45 23.79 -21.02
N VAL A 575 -10.92 24.88 -20.44
CA VAL A 575 -9.59 25.42 -20.80
C VAL A 575 -8.49 24.41 -20.48
N TRP A 576 -8.49 23.85 -19.27
CA TRP A 576 -7.54 22.81 -18.87
C TRP A 576 -7.63 21.60 -19.80
N PHE A 577 -8.84 21.15 -20.13
CA PHE A 577 -9.07 19.97 -20.96
C PHE A 577 -8.53 20.14 -22.39
N PHE A 578 -8.66 21.34 -22.99
CA PHE A 578 -8.05 21.64 -24.29
C PHE A 578 -6.54 21.32 -24.30
N TRP A 579 -5.82 21.82 -23.29
CA TRP A 579 -4.38 21.63 -23.18
C TRP A 579 -4.01 20.20 -22.78
N ALA A 580 -4.70 19.62 -21.79
CA ALA A 580 -4.48 18.22 -21.36
C ALA A 580 -4.74 17.21 -22.49
N ARG A 581 -5.69 17.52 -23.38
CA ARG A 581 -5.97 16.72 -24.58
C ARG A 581 -4.86 16.82 -25.61
N LEU A 582 -4.30 18.02 -25.87
CA LEU A 582 -3.13 18.19 -26.73
C LEU A 582 -1.88 17.47 -26.18
N GLU A 583 -1.65 17.56 -24.86
CA GLU A 583 -0.60 16.79 -24.19
C GLU A 583 -0.82 15.29 -24.37
N SER A 584 -2.07 14.81 -24.27
CA SER A 584 -2.42 13.42 -24.51
C SER A 584 -2.18 12.98 -25.95
N MET A 585 -2.47 13.83 -26.94
CA MET A 585 -2.15 13.55 -28.35
C MET A 585 -0.65 13.39 -28.54
N TRP A 586 0.16 14.28 -27.94
CA TRP A 586 1.61 14.19 -27.96
C TRP A 586 2.10 12.88 -27.35
N HIS A 587 1.60 12.52 -26.16
CA HIS A 587 1.93 11.28 -25.47
C HIS A 587 1.62 10.04 -26.31
N SER A 588 0.41 9.98 -26.87
CA SER A 588 -0.03 8.88 -27.74
C SER A 588 0.85 8.77 -28.98
N LYS A 589 1.13 9.88 -29.68
CA LYS A 589 1.99 9.89 -30.87
C LYS A 589 3.43 9.49 -30.58
N VAL A 590 4.02 9.88 -29.46
CA VAL A 590 5.37 9.44 -29.06
C VAL A 590 5.41 7.94 -28.77
N GLN A 591 4.36 7.40 -28.13
CA GLN A 591 4.28 5.97 -27.82
C GLN A 591 4.18 5.09 -29.08
N HIS A 592 3.42 5.53 -30.09
CA HIS A 592 3.19 4.77 -31.33
C HIS A 592 4.21 5.06 -32.45
N GLY A 593 4.71 6.29 -32.51
CA GLY A 593 5.56 6.76 -33.61
C GLY A 593 7.02 6.33 -33.51
N GLY A 594 7.50 5.93 -32.34
CA GLY A 594 8.90 5.52 -32.14
C GLY A 594 9.89 6.56 -32.69
N GLU A 595 10.87 6.12 -33.47
CA GLU A 595 11.86 7.01 -34.13
C GLU A 595 11.26 7.86 -35.27
N ASN A 596 10.08 7.51 -35.78
CA ASN A 596 9.41 8.21 -36.87
C ASN A 596 8.40 9.27 -36.39
N ALA A 597 8.16 9.38 -35.07
CA ALA A 597 7.21 10.34 -34.51
C ALA A 597 7.53 11.79 -34.93
N GLU A 598 8.80 12.16 -35.06
CA GLU A 598 9.24 13.50 -35.48
C GLU A 598 8.87 13.85 -36.93
N ARG A 599 8.63 12.84 -37.78
CA ARG A 599 8.26 13.00 -39.19
C ARG A 599 6.75 13.02 -39.40
N ASP A 600 5.97 12.69 -38.38
CA ASP A 600 4.52 12.72 -38.46
C ASP A 600 4.05 14.19 -38.54
N PRO A 601 3.34 14.61 -39.61
CA PRO A 601 2.86 15.97 -39.76
C PRO A 601 1.92 16.39 -38.61
N ILE A 602 1.09 15.47 -38.10
CA ILE A 602 0.21 15.75 -36.96
C ILE A 602 1.04 16.03 -35.71
N MET A 603 2.15 15.30 -35.51
CA MET A 603 3.04 15.52 -34.36
C MET A 603 3.68 16.90 -34.39
N GLN A 604 4.10 17.38 -35.58
CA GLN A 604 4.66 18.72 -35.74
C GLN A 604 3.62 19.81 -35.42
N GLU A 605 2.38 19.59 -35.82
CA GLU A 605 1.27 20.47 -35.49
C GLU A 605 0.99 20.52 -33.98
N ILE A 606 0.97 19.37 -33.31
CA ILE A 606 0.80 19.27 -31.84
C ILE A 606 1.93 20.01 -31.11
N VAL A 607 3.19 19.79 -31.51
CA VAL A 607 4.36 20.47 -30.90
C VAL A 607 4.26 21.99 -31.08
N SER A 608 3.79 22.45 -32.24
CA SER A 608 3.54 23.87 -32.47
C SER A 608 2.47 24.43 -31.52
N MET A 609 1.36 23.72 -31.32
CA MET A 609 0.32 24.15 -30.40
C MET A 609 0.83 24.23 -28.96
N LEU A 610 1.56 23.21 -28.50
CA LEU A 610 2.16 23.19 -27.16
C LEU A 610 3.22 24.29 -26.97
N SER A 611 3.90 24.72 -28.04
CA SER A 611 4.82 25.86 -27.98
C SER A 611 4.12 27.21 -27.78
N PHE A 612 2.86 27.33 -28.17
CA PHE A 612 2.07 28.54 -27.91
C PHE A 612 1.69 28.69 -26.43
N ASP A 613 1.45 27.57 -25.74
CA ASP A 613 1.18 27.57 -24.30
C ASP A 613 2.41 27.98 -23.48
N GLY A 614 3.60 27.55 -23.91
CA GLY A 614 4.87 27.86 -23.26
C GLY A 614 5.42 29.26 -23.56
N GLY A 615 4.89 29.96 -24.56
CA GLY A 615 5.34 31.28 -25.00
C GLY A 615 4.69 32.45 -24.24
N ASP A 616 5.35 33.61 -24.24
CA ASP A 616 4.86 34.82 -23.57
C ASP A 616 3.89 35.64 -24.45
N HIS A 617 3.74 35.28 -25.72
CA HIS A 617 2.89 36.00 -26.66
C HIS A 617 1.47 35.42 -26.72
N GLY A 618 0.54 36.20 -27.29
CA GLY A 618 -0.73 35.65 -27.76
C GLY A 618 -0.52 34.69 -28.93
N TRP A 619 -1.55 33.93 -29.31
CA TRP A 619 -1.51 33.00 -30.44
C TRP A 619 -2.89 32.90 -31.07
N ALA A 620 -2.94 32.55 -32.36
CA ALA A 620 -4.19 32.28 -33.06
C ALA A 620 -4.02 31.17 -34.10
N VAL A 621 -5.08 30.40 -34.29
CA VAL A 621 -5.20 29.30 -35.25
C VAL A 621 -6.51 29.49 -36.01
N PHE A 622 -6.43 29.60 -37.33
CA PHE A 622 -7.59 29.65 -38.20
C PHE A 622 -7.79 28.30 -38.87
N GLY A 623 -9.03 27.83 -38.88
CA GLY A 623 -9.42 26.57 -39.48
C GLY A 623 -10.70 26.69 -40.30
N ARG A 624 -10.82 25.86 -41.34
CA ARG A 624 -12.06 25.66 -42.08
C ARG A 624 -12.12 24.25 -42.68
N GLY A 625 -13.32 23.69 -42.73
CA GLY A 625 -13.59 22.41 -43.38
C GLY A 625 -13.50 21.21 -42.44
N TRP A 626 -13.63 20.02 -43.03
CA TRP A 626 -13.67 18.72 -42.35
C TRP A 626 -12.78 17.71 -43.10
N GLY A 627 -12.14 16.79 -42.37
CA GLY A 627 -11.34 15.72 -42.93
C GLY A 627 -10.22 16.22 -43.86
N GLU A 628 -10.07 15.61 -45.04
CA GLU A 628 -9.05 15.95 -46.04
C GLU A 628 -9.20 17.36 -46.65
N MET A 629 -10.38 17.97 -46.53
CA MET A 629 -10.64 19.33 -47.00
C MET A 629 -10.32 20.40 -45.94
N SER A 630 -9.82 19.98 -44.77
CA SER A 630 -9.44 20.88 -43.68
C SER A 630 -8.26 21.76 -44.08
N GLN A 631 -8.45 23.08 -44.01
CA GLN A 631 -7.37 24.06 -44.13
C GLN A 631 -7.11 24.66 -42.75
N MET A 632 -5.84 24.69 -42.35
CA MET A 632 -5.39 25.24 -41.08
C MET A 632 -4.23 26.21 -41.29
N THR A 633 -4.19 27.29 -40.53
CA THR A 633 -3.04 28.18 -40.40
C THR A 633 -2.91 28.66 -38.96
N LYS A 634 -1.70 29.01 -38.53
CA LYS A 634 -1.41 29.37 -37.14
C LYS A 634 -0.27 30.36 -37.07
N ALA A 635 -0.30 31.24 -36.08
CA ALA A 635 0.80 32.14 -35.79
C ALA A 635 0.74 32.73 -34.38
N LYS A 636 1.89 33.28 -33.95
CA LYS A 636 2.07 33.88 -32.64
C LYS A 636 2.05 35.41 -32.67
N GLY A 637 1.58 35.99 -31.58
CA GLY A 637 1.77 37.37 -31.15
C GLY A 637 1.53 38.40 -32.25
N ASP A 638 2.51 39.27 -32.44
CA ASP A 638 2.42 40.34 -33.43
C ASP A 638 2.53 39.83 -34.87
N THR A 639 3.04 38.62 -35.11
CA THR A 639 3.12 38.04 -36.46
C THR A 639 1.73 37.83 -37.04
N ILE A 640 0.77 37.28 -36.28
CA ILE A 640 -0.60 37.12 -36.78
C ILE A 640 -1.31 38.48 -36.94
N VAL A 641 -1.11 39.41 -36.00
CA VAL A 641 -1.70 40.75 -36.08
C VAL A 641 -1.17 41.51 -37.30
N GLY A 642 0.15 41.44 -37.55
CA GLY A 642 0.80 42.01 -38.73
C GLY A 642 0.27 41.39 -40.02
N CYS A 643 0.16 40.05 -40.07
CA CYS A 643 -0.41 39.35 -41.22
C CYS A 643 -1.82 39.85 -41.56
N LEU A 644 -2.69 40.01 -40.57
CA LEU A 644 -4.06 40.48 -40.78
C LEU A 644 -4.12 41.98 -41.14
N ARG A 645 -3.24 42.83 -40.58
CA ARG A 645 -3.14 44.25 -41.00
C ARG A 645 -2.72 44.40 -42.46
N ASP A 646 -1.85 43.51 -42.92
CA ASP A 646 -1.39 43.46 -44.30
C ASP A 646 -2.40 42.81 -45.26
N TYR A 647 -3.66 42.63 -44.86
CA TYR A 647 -4.74 42.08 -45.69
C TYR A 647 -4.77 42.65 -47.11
N HIS A 648 -4.57 43.96 -47.25
CA HIS A 648 -4.56 44.65 -48.54
C HIS A 648 -3.47 44.14 -49.52
N VAL A 649 -2.39 43.54 -49.01
CA VAL A 649 -1.26 42.98 -49.77
C VAL A 649 -1.62 41.63 -50.38
N TRP A 650 -2.23 40.74 -49.59
CA TRP A 650 -2.48 39.34 -50.00
C TRP A 650 -3.94 39.03 -50.34
N LYS A 651 -4.88 39.98 -50.18
CA LYS A 651 -6.32 39.79 -50.47
C LYS A 651 -6.62 39.21 -51.85
N ASN A 652 -5.82 39.53 -52.87
CA ASN A 652 -6.04 39.06 -54.24
C ASN A 652 -5.85 37.53 -54.36
N ASN A 653 -5.11 36.91 -53.44
CA ASN A 653 -4.88 35.46 -53.43
C ASN A 653 -6.10 34.68 -52.89
N ILE A 654 -7.03 35.34 -52.19
CA ILE A 654 -8.21 34.70 -51.60
C ILE A 654 -9.10 34.07 -52.67
N ALA A 655 -9.27 34.75 -53.82
CA ALA A 655 -10.09 34.26 -54.91
C ALA A 655 -9.58 32.94 -55.52
N THR A 656 -8.28 32.66 -55.41
CA THR A 656 -7.64 31.47 -56.01
C THR A 656 -7.38 30.36 -54.99
N LYS A 657 -7.03 30.71 -53.75
CA LYS A 657 -6.56 29.75 -52.73
C LYS A 657 -7.44 29.66 -51.49
N GLY A 658 -8.47 30.51 -51.38
CA GLY A 658 -9.26 30.69 -50.17
C GLY A 658 -8.54 31.52 -49.11
N PHE A 659 -9.27 31.91 -48.06
CA PHE A 659 -8.73 32.78 -47.00
C PHE A 659 -7.55 32.12 -46.26
N VAL A 660 -7.72 30.91 -45.76
CA VAL A 660 -6.67 30.18 -45.01
C VAL A 660 -5.47 29.88 -45.90
N GLY A 661 -5.69 29.50 -47.16
CA GLY A 661 -4.63 29.29 -48.14
C GLY A 661 -3.81 30.56 -48.42
N ALA A 662 -4.48 31.70 -48.58
CA ALA A 662 -3.81 32.99 -48.80
C ALA A 662 -2.97 33.43 -47.58
N VAL A 663 -3.48 33.21 -46.36
CA VAL A 663 -2.73 33.48 -45.14
C VAL A 663 -1.50 32.57 -45.04
N ASN A 664 -1.64 31.27 -45.32
CA ASN A 664 -0.52 30.31 -45.30
C ASN A 664 0.63 30.66 -46.25
N ASP A 665 0.35 31.30 -47.39
CA ASP A 665 1.39 31.74 -48.31
C ASP A 665 2.14 32.99 -47.82
N TYR A 666 1.44 33.89 -47.14
CA TYR A 666 2.00 35.18 -46.72
C TYR A 666 2.74 35.08 -45.38
N LEU A 667 2.20 34.32 -44.44
CA LEU A 667 2.71 34.25 -43.07
C LEU A 667 4.20 33.85 -42.95
N PRO A 668 4.72 32.89 -43.76
CA PRO A 668 6.15 32.56 -43.76
C PRO A 668 7.07 33.74 -44.11
N GLN A 669 6.57 34.72 -44.85
CA GLN A 669 7.35 35.90 -45.28
C GLN A 669 7.54 36.91 -44.13
N LEU A 670 6.73 36.81 -43.08
CA LEU A 670 6.80 37.65 -41.88
C LEU A 670 7.75 37.07 -40.82
N HIS A 671 8.26 35.85 -41.01
CA HIS A 671 9.16 35.23 -40.04
C HIS A 671 10.51 35.93 -40.01
N THR A 672 10.91 36.37 -38.83
CA THR A 672 12.24 36.93 -38.59
C THR A 672 13.26 35.82 -38.39
N PRO A 673 14.51 36.00 -38.86
CA PRO A 673 15.58 35.02 -38.64
C PRO A 673 15.92 34.82 -37.15
N HIS A 674 15.59 35.80 -36.31
CA HIS A 674 15.66 35.72 -34.86
C HIS A 674 14.27 35.39 -34.30
N HIS A 675 14.12 34.21 -33.69
CA HIS A 675 12.94 33.82 -32.94
C HIS A 675 13.36 32.92 -31.77
N CYS A 676 12.55 32.92 -30.70
CA CYS A 676 12.70 32.02 -29.56
C CYS A 676 11.36 31.33 -29.35
N ASN A 677 11.35 30.00 -29.49
CA ASN A 677 10.20 29.17 -29.19
C ASN A 677 10.46 28.39 -27.91
N ARG A 678 9.50 28.45 -27.00
CA ARG A 678 9.57 27.76 -25.73
C ARG A 678 8.52 26.67 -25.70
N LEU A 679 8.97 25.43 -25.70
CA LEU A 679 8.13 24.27 -25.49
C LEU A 679 8.28 23.83 -24.03
N VAL A 680 7.18 23.87 -23.29
CA VAL A 680 7.13 23.30 -21.94
C VAL A 680 6.45 21.96 -22.07
N LEU A 681 7.23 20.89 -22.05
CA LEU A 681 6.66 19.55 -21.96
C LEU A 681 6.31 19.27 -20.49
N PRO A 682 5.13 18.69 -20.21
CA PRO A 682 4.80 18.23 -18.87
C PRO A 682 5.90 17.27 -18.40
N GLY A 683 6.30 17.31 -17.14
CA GLY A 683 7.26 16.34 -16.58
C GLY A 683 6.74 14.92 -16.80
N THR A 684 7.28 14.20 -17.79
CA THR A 684 6.72 12.94 -18.28
C THR A 684 7.23 11.72 -17.53
N THR A 685 6.34 10.75 -17.42
CA THR A 685 6.47 9.37 -16.92
C THR A 685 7.22 8.42 -17.87
N GLY A 686 7.93 8.95 -18.86
CA GLY A 686 8.56 8.17 -19.93
C GLY A 686 9.49 9.04 -20.77
N ARG A 687 10.38 8.39 -21.54
CA ARG A 687 11.48 9.00 -22.32
C ARG A 687 11.08 10.37 -22.84
N THR A 688 11.63 11.44 -22.24
CA THR A 688 11.63 12.74 -22.91
C THR A 688 12.36 12.54 -24.23
N PRO A 689 11.82 12.97 -25.38
CA PRO A 689 12.52 12.82 -26.64
C PRO A 689 13.93 13.42 -26.53
N ASP A 690 14.93 12.69 -27.01
CA ASP A 690 16.32 13.16 -27.00
C ASP A 690 16.50 14.37 -27.93
N ARG A 691 15.61 14.52 -28.91
CA ARG A 691 15.56 15.64 -29.85
C ARG A 691 14.12 16.08 -30.06
N VAL A 692 13.93 17.39 -30.19
CA VAL A 692 12.68 18.02 -30.64
C VAL A 692 13.06 19.10 -31.63
N ALA A 693 12.43 19.13 -32.80
CA ALA A 693 12.64 20.19 -33.78
C ALA A 693 11.73 21.39 -33.48
N CYS A 694 12.26 22.60 -33.65
CA CYS A 694 11.49 23.83 -33.53
C CYS A 694 10.42 23.89 -34.62
N ALA A 695 9.16 24.13 -34.25
CA ALA A 695 8.04 24.19 -35.18
C ALA A 695 8.13 25.34 -36.21
N GLU A 696 8.94 26.38 -35.95
CA GLU A 696 9.10 27.52 -36.89
C GLU A 696 10.25 27.35 -37.87
N CYS A 697 11.40 26.82 -37.42
CA CYS A 697 12.61 26.74 -38.25
C CYS A 697 13.18 25.34 -38.46
N GLY A 698 12.58 24.31 -37.85
CA GLY A 698 13.03 22.92 -37.93
C GLY A 698 14.36 22.63 -37.23
N ARG A 699 15.03 23.62 -36.64
CA ARG A 699 16.29 23.42 -35.91
C ARG A 699 16.05 22.64 -34.62
N PRO A 700 17.00 21.79 -34.18
CA PRO A 700 16.88 21.09 -32.90
C PRO A 700 16.80 22.11 -31.75
N MET A 701 15.84 21.92 -30.86
CA MET A 701 15.66 22.71 -29.65
C MET A 701 16.63 22.25 -28.56
N GLU A 702 17.13 23.21 -27.78
CA GLU A 702 17.96 22.91 -26.61
C GLU A 702 17.09 22.50 -25.41
N LYS A 703 17.54 21.49 -24.67
CA LYS A 703 16.85 20.96 -23.48
C LYS A 703 17.37 21.65 -22.22
N PHE A 704 16.47 22.31 -21.49
CA PHE A 704 16.76 22.91 -20.18
C PHE A 704 15.78 22.41 -19.11
N ILE A 705 16.25 22.30 -17.87
CA ILE A 705 15.39 22.06 -16.70
C ILE A 705 15.02 23.43 -16.12
N MET A 706 13.74 23.71 -15.97
CA MET A 706 13.25 24.95 -15.36
C MET A 706 12.59 24.66 -14.02
N TYR A 707 13.02 25.37 -12.98
CA TYR A 707 12.31 25.46 -11.71
C TYR A 707 11.41 26.69 -11.74
N ARG A 708 10.10 26.50 -11.54
CA ARG A 708 9.12 27.58 -11.44
C ARG A 708 8.40 27.46 -10.11
N CYS A 709 8.41 28.54 -9.33
CA CYS A 709 7.55 28.69 -8.16
C CYS A 709 6.29 29.43 -8.61
N CYS A 710 5.15 28.76 -8.58
CA CYS A 710 3.86 29.39 -8.85
C CYS A 710 3.19 29.70 -7.51
N THR A 711 2.76 30.95 -7.32
CA THR A 711 2.00 31.41 -6.15
C THR A 711 0.55 31.71 -6.53
N ASP A 712 0.00 30.96 -7.49
CA ASP A 712 -1.38 31.15 -7.97
C ASP A 712 -2.40 31.01 -6.83
#